data_AF-A0A023EVT8-F1
#
_entry.id   AF-A0A023EVT8-F1
#
_cell.length_a   1.000
_cell.length_b   1.000
_cell.length_c   1.000
_cell.angle_alpha   90.00
_cell.angle_beta   90.00
_cell.angle_gamma   90.00
#
_symmetry.space_group_name_H-M   'P 1'
#
loop_
_entity.id
_entity.type
_entity.pdbx_description
1 polymer ?
#
loop_
_entity_poly.entity_id
_entity_poly.type
_entity_poly.pdbx_seq_one_letter_code
_entity_poly.pdbx_strand_id
1 'polypeptide(L)'
;KTTPQCIQQKAITWQHFNCGHVMILQTSSILFVWVGRSTSSCERIFGLKIGTKLKDAFKIPEIAIIDDGYEQSMSSQRKEVWNGFLSLSQRFVQPLALTPSNADIVLKLYQCDTVNGVFRVELVKTGALDQADLYGRDSIYIVDYFCNGVWIWIGRSSHKQNRAEAMRHVRGYVIKKGYPASTPVARVIDGLEPAEFTSLFPNWISSDVNGNSIKGLSEKFDALTLIQRPKLAAQIQLMDDGTGDATVYQIGAEDVKEIPKKYAKTFYSSNCYIVHYQISCTSENNISTLSNSIKNVVYLWIGSSASTEFRQTGEAFLAEMCNHLKKNVVQVRISEGMEPPHFLQIFKGGLIIFNSKSPGGEGITNIRKYPSSFVLKVVGNSSYTCKAVQVSSKTLYYPEDCYILKAPDNEIWIWCGQYSTGDSREMAKSIASILGEYNLVMESNETDEFFNSVGEKFLKQLKKTHGNIVTPTMNVALTWERQRIGLYMCSLEQEKHVLCKIFGFTQKDLRPENIFLLDAGNIVYVWIGDFVSNDDRMQCWDLAKYLITTHPVQRDANMPMAVIRQGEEPITFIGFFDNWDKKYYENYIPFDKIRAELETPGIPVPVPRGSVHSDSATGDDFDRYQKYPLDMLRGDPANLPASINPTRKEIHLTHDDFVTVFKMPYHDFEELPKWKQVELKKQNKLF
;
A
#
# COMPACT_ATOMS: atom_id res chain seq x y z
N LYS A 1 4.68 12.45 12.64
CA LYS A 1 5.29 13.52 11.80
C LYS A 1 6.77 13.20 11.59
N THR A 2 7.13 12.87 10.36
CA THR A 2 8.45 12.43 9.86
C THR A 2 9.38 13.61 9.55
N THR A 3 9.22 14.75 10.23
CA THR A 3 10.12 15.90 10.03
C THR A 3 11.44 15.62 10.75
N PRO A 4 12.57 15.53 10.02
CA PRO A 4 13.87 15.33 10.63
C PRO A 4 14.20 16.49 11.58
N GLN A 5 14.88 16.17 12.67
CA GLN A 5 15.30 17.13 13.70
C GLN A 5 16.82 17.15 13.77
N CYS A 6 17.40 18.33 13.94
CA CYS A 6 18.82 18.48 14.23
C CYS A 6 18.98 18.68 15.75
N ILE A 7 19.75 17.80 16.39
CA ILE A 7 19.96 17.79 17.84
C ILE A 7 21.45 17.94 18.12
N GLN A 8 21.81 18.93 18.94
CA GLN A 8 23.18 19.11 19.38
C GLN A 8 23.56 18.05 20.42
N GLN A 9 24.68 17.37 20.21
CA GLN A 9 25.23 16.41 21.16
C GLN A 9 26.08 17.08 22.24
N LYS A 10 26.16 16.46 23.42
CA LYS A 10 26.88 17.00 24.59
C LYS A 10 28.40 16.95 24.45
N ALA A 11 28.91 16.04 23.63
CA ALA A 11 30.33 15.85 23.38
C ALA A 11 30.58 15.41 21.93
N ILE A 12 31.78 15.65 21.43
CA ILE A 12 32.23 15.14 20.13
C ILE A 12 32.84 13.76 20.37
N THR A 13 32.09 12.70 20.08
CA THR A 13 32.54 11.31 20.28
C THR A 13 31.83 10.35 19.33
N TRP A 14 32.53 9.28 18.95
CA TRP A 14 32.01 8.19 18.12
C TRP A 14 30.81 7.47 18.76
N GLN A 15 30.65 7.55 20.09
CA GLN A 15 29.51 6.93 20.78
C GLN A 15 28.15 7.49 20.35
N HIS A 16 28.10 8.65 19.71
CA HIS A 16 26.87 9.25 19.19
C HIS A 16 26.59 8.90 17.72
N PHE A 17 27.55 8.31 17.00
CA PHE A 17 27.39 7.98 15.59
C PHE A 17 26.57 6.70 15.44
N ASN A 18 25.50 6.77 14.65
CA ASN A 18 24.63 5.65 14.32
C ASN A 18 24.49 5.56 12.79
N CYS A 19 24.52 4.35 12.25
CA CYS A 19 24.46 4.14 10.81
C CYS A 19 23.14 4.60 10.17
N GLY A 20 22.09 4.85 10.96
CA GLY A 20 20.81 5.41 10.52
C GLY A 20 20.68 6.93 10.60
N HIS A 21 21.71 7.68 11.02
CA HIS A 21 21.62 9.13 11.17
C HIS A 21 22.65 9.89 10.32
N VAL A 22 22.35 11.15 10.04
CA VAL A 22 23.31 12.12 9.49
C VAL A 22 23.90 12.94 10.63
N MET A 23 25.22 13.01 10.71
CA MET A 23 25.95 13.74 11.74
C MET A 23 26.65 14.94 11.13
N ILE A 24 26.61 16.09 11.81
CA ILE A 24 27.29 17.31 11.36
C ILE A 24 28.38 17.66 12.37
N LEU A 25 29.63 17.67 11.91
CA LEU A 25 30.78 18.12 12.70
C LEU A 25 31.21 19.49 12.18
N GLN A 26 30.87 20.53 12.95
CA GLN A 26 31.26 21.90 12.66
C GLN A 26 32.66 22.17 13.24
N THR A 27 33.61 22.57 12.39
CA THR A 27 34.93 23.07 12.80
C THR A 27 35.15 24.50 12.29
N SER A 28 36.31 25.11 12.56
CA SER A 28 36.65 26.46 12.06
C SER A 28 37.04 26.49 10.58
N SER A 29 37.51 25.37 10.02
CA SER A 29 38.04 25.31 8.66
C SER A 29 37.18 24.46 7.72
N ILE A 30 36.60 23.37 8.21
CA ILE A 30 35.82 22.43 7.39
C ILE A 30 34.54 22.04 8.14
N LEU A 31 33.40 22.15 7.47
CA LEU A 31 32.14 21.60 7.99
C LEU A 31 31.95 20.21 7.41
N PHE A 32 31.94 19.20 8.26
CA PHE A 32 31.74 17.83 7.82
C PHE A 32 30.28 17.41 7.97
N VAL A 33 29.72 16.83 6.91
CA VAL A 33 28.44 16.12 6.95
C VAL A 33 28.72 14.64 6.76
N TRP A 34 28.66 13.89 7.86
CA TRP A 34 28.81 12.45 7.85
C TRP A 34 27.46 11.78 7.64
N VAL A 35 27.38 10.91 6.64
CA VAL A 35 26.14 10.27 6.17
C VAL A 35 26.19 8.80 6.55
N GLY A 36 25.33 8.41 7.49
CA GLY A 36 25.14 7.01 7.85
C GLY A 36 24.61 6.19 6.66
N ARG A 37 25.14 4.97 6.46
CA ARG A 37 24.77 4.10 5.34
C ARG A 37 23.28 3.72 5.28
N SER A 38 22.60 3.69 6.43
CA SER A 38 21.17 3.34 6.56
C SER A 38 20.26 4.56 6.66
N THR A 39 20.79 5.77 6.42
CA THR A 39 19.99 7.00 6.45
C THR A 39 18.99 7.06 5.30
N SER A 40 17.81 7.63 5.59
CA SER A 40 16.81 7.92 4.57
C SER A 40 17.21 9.12 3.69
N SER A 41 16.72 9.18 2.45
CA SER A 41 16.93 10.33 1.55
C SER A 41 16.47 11.66 2.18
N CYS A 42 15.43 11.62 3.01
CA CYS A 42 14.95 12.77 3.77
C CYS A 42 16.00 13.32 4.73
N GLU A 43 16.62 12.44 5.53
CA GLU A 43 17.65 12.83 6.49
C GLU A 43 18.90 13.33 5.78
N ARG A 44 19.28 12.71 4.66
CA ARG A 44 20.40 13.13 3.83
C ARG A 44 20.21 14.55 3.28
N ILE A 45 19.08 14.82 2.62
CA ILE A 45 18.75 16.15 2.08
C ILE A 45 18.65 17.19 3.20
N PHE A 46 18.01 16.84 4.32
CA PHE A 46 17.90 17.75 5.46
C PHE A 46 19.26 18.05 6.09
N GLY A 47 20.09 17.04 6.27
CA GLY A 47 21.45 17.16 6.79
C GLY A 47 22.33 18.07 5.94
N LEU A 48 22.29 17.93 4.61
CA LEU A 48 22.99 18.85 3.70
C LEU A 48 22.46 20.28 3.82
N LYS A 49 21.14 20.49 3.84
CA LYS A 49 20.54 21.83 4.01
C LYS A 49 20.96 22.49 5.32
N ILE A 50 21.02 21.74 6.42
CA ILE A 50 21.50 22.26 7.71
C ILE A 50 23.01 22.52 7.65
N GLY A 51 23.78 21.61 7.06
CA GLY A 51 25.22 21.76 6.87
C GLY A 51 25.57 23.05 6.12
N THR A 52 24.91 23.31 4.98
CA THR A 52 25.08 24.54 4.21
C THR A 52 24.73 25.78 5.03
N LYS A 53 23.59 25.77 5.74
CA LYS A 53 23.19 26.90 6.61
C LYS A 53 24.22 27.18 7.70
N LEU A 54 24.77 26.15 8.33
CA LEU A 54 25.79 26.29 9.36
C LEU A 54 27.12 26.79 8.77
N LYS A 55 27.51 26.27 7.60
CA LYS A 55 28.69 26.72 6.88
C LYS A 55 28.62 28.22 6.62
N ASP A 56 27.50 28.71 6.09
CA ASP A 56 27.30 30.12 5.79
C ASP A 56 27.25 30.98 7.07
N ALA A 57 26.52 30.52 8.09
CA ALA A 57 26.39 31.24 9.36
C ALA A 57 27.73 31.43 10.08
N PHE A 58 28.59 30.39 10.07
CA PHE A 58 29.91 30.42 10.69
C PHE A 58 31.05 30.81 9.72
N LYS A 59 30.73 31.14 8.47
CA LYS A 59 31.69 31.51 7.41
C LYS A 59 32.80 30.47 7.21
N ILE A 60 32.44 29.20 7.29
CA ILE A 60 33.36 28.08 7.11
C ILE A 60 33.63 27.93 5.59
N PRO A 61 34.90 27.86 5.13
CA PRO A 61 35.20 27.91 3.70
C PRO A 61 34.77 26.65 2.94
N GLU A 62 34.81 25.49 3.60
CA GLU A 62 34.62 24.19 2.96
C GLU A 62 33.50 23.38 3.63
N ILE A 63 32.72 22.65 2.81
CA ILE A 63 31.85 21.56 3.26
C ILE A 63 32.38 20.25 2.69
N ALA A 64 32.50 19.23 3.54
CA ALA A 64 32.96 17.90 3.15
C ALA A 64 31.90 16.87 3.54
N ILE A 65 31.44 16.10 2.56
CA ILE A 65 30.45 15.03 2.76
C ILE A 65 31.21 13.70 2.83
N ILE A 66 30.91 12.90 3.85
CA ILE A 66 31.63 11.65 4.14
C ILE A 66 30.61 10.54 4.38
N ASP A 67 30.74 9.42 3.68
CA ASP A 67 29.88 8.27 3.89
C ASP A 67 30.45 7.33 4.96
N ASP A 68 29.55 6.70 5.72
CA ASP A 68 29.89 5.65 6.70
C ASP A 68 30.73 4.55 6.07
N GLY A 69 31.98 4.43 6.53
CA GLY A 69 32.92 3.39 6.10
C GLY A 69 33.92 3.83 5.04
N TYR A 70 33.86 5.10 4.63
CA TYR A 70 34.77 5.73 3.67
C TYR A 70 35.59 6.87 4.33
N GLU A 71 35.64 6.95 5.65
CA GLU A 71 36.29 8.07 6.34
C GLU A 71 37.81 8.15 6.06
N GLN A 72 38.49 7.02 5.87
CA GLN A 72 39.93 7.00 5.56
C GLN A 72 40.25 7.46 4.13
N SER A 73 39.26 7.46 3.25
CA SER A 73 39.41 7.91 1.85
C SER A 73 39.50 9.44 1.70
N MET A 74 39.22 10.19 2.77
CA MET A 74 39.43 11.63 2.82
C MET A 74 40.88 12.02 2.48
N SER A 75 41.07 13.23 1.95
CA SER A 75 42.40 13.81 1.75
C SER A 75 43.16 13.94 3.08
N SER A 76 44.49 13.97 3.02
CA SER A 76 45.34 14.12 4.22
C SER A 76 44.97 15.35 5.04
N GLN A 77 44.65 16.47 4.39
CA GLN A 77 44.20 17.72 5.04
C GLN A 77 42.88 17.53 5.80
N ARG A 78 41.86 16.92 5.17
CA ARG A 78 40.58 16.65 5.82
C ARG A 78 40.74 15.69 7.01
N LYS A 79 41.58 14.65 6.86
CA LYS A 79 41.88 13.69 7.94
C LYS A 79 42.58 14.34 9.12
N GLU A 80 43.51 15.26 8.89
CA GLU A 80 44.20 15.99 9.96
C GLU A 80 43.20 16.81 10.79
N VAL A 81 42.32 17.58 10.13
CA VAL A 81 41.27 18.35 10.83
C VAL A 81 40.31 17.42 11.57
N TRP A 82 39.83 16.35 10.91
CA TRP A 82 38.91 15.39 11.51
C TRP A 82 39.50 14.72 12.75
N ASN A 83 40.74 14.21 12.68
CA ASN A 83 41.40 13.52 13.79
C ASN A 83 41.68 14.43 15.00
N GLY A 84 41.76 15.75 14.80
CA GLY A 84 41.87 16.72 15.89
C GLY A 84 40.63 16.76 16.80
N PHE A 85 39.46 16.36 16.30
CA PHE A 85 38.21 16.35 17.06
C PHE A 85 37.64 14.95 17.29
N LEU A 86 37.81 14.05 16.32
CA LEU A 86 37.15 12.75 16.29
C LEU A 86 38.09 11.70 15.66
N SER A 87 39.03 11.17 16.44
CA SER A 87 40.07 10.26 15.92
C SER A 87 39.52 9.05 15.17
N LEU A 88 39.95 8.86 13.91
CA LEU A 88 39.61 7.70 13.07
C LEU A 88 40.15 6.39 13.66
N SER A 89 41.22 6.44 14.47
CA SER A 89 41.72 5.24 15.16
C SER A 89 40.75 4.70 16.24
N GLN A 90 39.81 5.52 16.68
CA GLN A 90 38.78 5.18 17.67
C GLN A 90 37.40 5.03 17.04
N ARG A 91 37.35 4.88 15.70
CA ARG A 91 36.10 4.81 14.93
C ARG A 91 35.17 3.75 15.49
N PHE A 92 33.95 4.17 15.80
CA PHE A 92 32.86 3.28 16.20
C PHE A 92 31.55 3.87 15.71
N VAL A 93 30.76 3.07 14.97
CA VAL A 93 29.44 3.46 14.46
C VAL A 93 28.44 2.43 14.96
N GLN A 94 27.44 2.90 15.70
CA GLN A 94 26.37 2.04 16.20
C GLN A 94 25.52 1.52 15.04
N PRO A 95 25.18 0.22 15.00
CA PRO A 95 24.23 -0.29 14.02
C PRO A 95 22.82 0.25 14.28
N LEU A 96 21.92 0.10 13.31
CA LEU A 96 20.50 0.34 13.51
C LEU A 96 20.00 -0.58 14.64
N ALA A 97 19.20 -0.05 15.55
CA ALA A 97 18.54 -0.89 16.53
C ALA A 97 17.62 -1.87 15.78
N LEU A 98 17.73 -3.17 16.09
CA LEU A 98 16.86 -4.18 15.50
C LEU A 98 15.42 -3.84 15.84
N THR A 99 14.57 -3.68 14.83
CA THR A 99 13.13 -3.80 14.99
C THR A 99 12.83 -5.22 15.50
N PRO A 100 12.16 -5.39 16.65
CA PRO A 100 11.89 -6.73 17.15
C PRO A 100 10.93 -7.49 16.23
N SER A 101 10.98 -8.82 16.32
CA SER A 101 10.39 -9.75 15.36
C SER A 101 8.89 -9.58 15.13
N ASN A 102 8.36 -10.06 13.99
CA ASN A 102 6.93 -10.01 13.64
C ASN A 102 5.97 -10.53 14.74
N ALA A 103 6.44 -11.38 15.68
CA ALA A 103 5.64 -11.83 16.82
C ALA A 103 5.26 -10.69 17.80
N ASP A 104 5.97 -9.56 17.75
CA ASP A 104 5.73 -8.39 18.61
C ASP A 104 4.73 -7.39 18.00
N ILE A 105 4.27 -7.60 16.75
CA ILE A 105 3.35 -6.71 16.02
C ILE A 105 1.89 -7.18 16.15
N VAL A 106 1.56 -7.99 17.15
CA VAL A 106 0.17 -8.38 17.40
C VAL A 106 -0.49 -7.37 18.34
N LEU A 107 -1.62 -6.79 17.92
CA LEU A 107 -2.45 -5.92 18.75
C LEU A 107 -2.80 -6.62 20.07
N LYS A 108 -2.60 -5.93 21.18
CA LYS A 108 -2.94 -6.42 22.52
C LYS A 108 -3.80 -5.40 23.23
N LEU A 109 -4.91 -5.86 23.78
CA LEU A 109 -5.78 -5.07 24.64
C LEU A 109 -5.53 -5.47 26.09
N TYR A 110 -5.22 -4.48 26.91
CA TYR A 110 -5.03 -4.65 28.34
C TYR A 110 -6.07 -3.84 29.11
N GLN A 111 -6.72 -4.44 30.11
CA GLN A 111 -7.55 -3.72 31.06
C GLN A 111 -6.67 -3.15 32.16
N CYS A 112 -7.00 -1.92 32.59
CA CYS A 112 -6.24 -1.19 33.57
C CYS A 112 -7.11 -0.84 34.77
N ASP A 113 -6.68 -1.26 35.96
CA ASP A 113 -7.36 -0.97 37.21
C ASP A 113 -6.40 -0.46 38.28
N THR A 114 -6.94 0.28 39.25
CA THR A 114 -6.17 0.73 40.41
C THR A 114 -6.73 0.07 41.66
N VAL A 115 -5.99 -0.91 42.19
CA VAL A 115 -6.37 -1.64 43.40
C VAL A 115 -5.39 -1.27 44.49
N ASN A 116 -5.89 -0.69 45.59
CA ASN A 116 -5.08 -0.25 46.73
C ASN A 116 -3.94 0.71 46.37
N GLY A 117 -4.17 1.63 45.42
CA GLY A 117 -3.18 2.60 44.95
C GLY A 117 -2.11 2.04 44.01
N VAL A 118 -2.21 0.76 43.62
CA VAL A 118 -1.31 0.12 42.66
C VAL A 118 -2.01 0.00 41.31
N PHE A 119 -1.39 0.56 40.28
CA PHE A 119 -1.86 0.43 38.90
C PHE A 119 -1.56 -0.97 38.36
N ARG A 120 -2.62 -1.72 38.04
CA ARG A 120 -2.58 -3.07 37.48
C ARG A 120 -2.95 -3.03 36.01
N VAL A 121 -2.27 -3.88 35.23
CA VAL A 121 -2.47 -4.00 33.78
C VAL A 121 -2.58 -5.50 33.47
N GLU A 122 -3.75 -5.92 33.00
CA GLU A 122 -4.07 -7.33 32.73
C GLU A 122 -4.42 -7.52 31.26
N LEU A 123 -3.88 -8.57 30.62
CA LEU A 123 -4.13 -8.85 29.20
C LEU A 123 -5.54 -9.39 29.03
N VAL A 124 -6.34 -8.74 28.19
CA VAL A 124 -7.73 -9.11 27.89
C VAL A 124 -7.81 -9.88 26.59
N LYS A 125 -7.18 -9.34 25.53
CA LYS A 125 -7.34 -9.84 24.16
C LYS A 125 -6.07 -9.61 23.36
N THR A 126 -5.82 -10.50 22.40
CA THR A 126 -4.73 -10.39 21.43
C THR A 126 -5.31 -10.59 20.02
N GLY A 127 -4.89 -9.78 19.05
CA GLY A 127 -5.37 -9.84 17.67
C GLY A 127 -6.50 -8.86 17.38
N ALA A 128 -7.50 -9.30 16.62
CA ALA A 128 -8.63 -8.47 16.20
C ALA A 128 -9.44 -7.99 17.41
N LEU A 129 -9.59 -6.66 17.53
CA LEU A 129 -10.32 -6.03 18.63
C LEU A 129 -11.73 -5.64 18.18
N ASP A 130 -12.71 -5.79 19.06
CA ASP A 130 -14.09 -5.39 18.84
C ASP A 130 -14.41 -4.15 19.69
N GLN A 131 -15.25 -3.25 19.17
CA GLN A 131 -15.62 -2.03 19.90
C GLN A 131 -16.23 -2.36 21.29
N ALA A 132 -16.95 -3.48 21.39
CA ALA A 132 -17.53 -3.99 22.63
C ALA A 132 -16.47 -4.31 23.71
N ASP A 133 -15.23 -4.60 23.32
CA ASP A 133 -14.14 -4.92 24.26
C ASP A 133 -13.77 -3.73 25.17
N LEU A 134 -14.11 -2.50 24.76
CA LEU A 134 -13.80 -1.27 25.50
C LEU A 134 -14.86 -0.88 26.55
N TYR A 135 -16.04 -1.51 26.54
CA TYR A 135 -17.18 -1.07 27.35
C TYR A 135 -17.39 -1.91 28.63
N GLY A 136 -16.31 -2.38 29.26
CA GLY A 136 -16.35 -3.04 30.58
C GLY A 136 -16.65 -2.08 31.74
N ARG A 137 -16.84 -2.63 32.96
CA ARG A 137 -17.26 -1.88 34.17
C ARG A 137 -16.29 -0.76 34.58
N ASP A 138 -14.99 -1.03 34.54
CA ASP A 138 -13.92 -0.07 34.83
C ASP A 138 -13.17 0.23 33.53
N SER A 139 -13.70 1.18 32.79
CA SER A 139 -13.48 1.32 31.35
C SER A 139 -12.15 2.04 31.02
N ILE A 140 -11.01 1.57 31.53
CA ILE A 140 -9.68 2.06 31.10
C ILE A 140 -8.90 0.91 30.49
N TYR A 141 -8.47 1.10 29.24
CA TYR A 141 -7.77 0.07 28.49
C TYR A 141 -6.50 0.63 27.86
N ILE A 142 -5.43 -0.18 27.84
CA ILE A 142 -4.27 0.07 27.00
C ILE A 142 -4.41 -0.78 25.75
N VAL A 143 -4.42 -0.14 24.58
CA VAL A 143 -4.26 -0.79 23.29
C VAL A 143 -2.79 -0.68 22.91
N ASP A 144 -2.07 -1.79 22.99
CA ASP A 144 -0.65 -1.90 22.67
C ASP A 144 -0.49 -2.47 21.26
N TYR A 145 0.05 -1.66 20.35
CA TYR A 145 0.46 -2.06 19.01
C TYR A 145 1.96 -1.83 18.80
N PHE A 146 2.73 -1.97 19.88
CA PHE A 146 4.18 -1.90 19.89
C PHE A 146 4.73 -0.61 19.22
N CYS A 147 5.59 -0.73 18.20
CA CYS A 147 6.24 0.39 17.53
C CYS A 147 5.26 1.29 16.75
N ASN A 148 4.08 0.78 16.40
CA ASN A 148 3.05 1.55 15.72
C ASN A 148 2.29 2.51 16.66
N GLY A 149 2.34 2.26 17.96
CA GLY A 149 1.77 3.13 18.98
C GLY A 149 1.15 2.37 20.15
N VAL A 150 1.03 3.08 21.26
CA VAL A 150 0.34 2.61 22.46
C VAL A 150 -0.72 3.65 22.84
N TRP A 151 -1.98 3.24 22.89
CA TRP A 151 -3.10 4.11 23.27
C TRP A 151 -3.60 3.74 24.66
N ILE A 152 -3.92 4.73 25.48
CA ILE A 152 -4.74 4.53 26.67
C ILE A 152 -6.14 5.08 26.42
N TRP A 153 -7.11 4.19 26.25
CA TRP A 153 -8.51 4.52 26.07
C TRP A 153 -9.20 4.67 27.41
N ILE A 154 -10.02 5.72 27.53
CA ILE A 154 -10.65 6.16 28.77
C ILE A 154 -12.15 6.30 28.55
N GLY A 155 -12.91 5.38 29.13
CA GLY A 155 -14.36 5.37 29.14
C GLY A 155 -14.96 6.50 29.98
N ARG A 156 -16.15 6.96 29.58
CA ARG A 156 -16.84 8.08 30.26
C ARG A 156 -17.17 7.81 31.73
N SER A 157 -17.42 6.56 32.08
CA SER A 157 -17.72 6.08 33.44
C SER A 157 -16.48 5.98 34.35
N SER A 158 -15.27 6.17 33.82
CA SER A 158 -14.03 5.95 34.58
C SER A 158 -13.78 6.99 35.70
N HIS A 159 -13.21 6.50 36.82
CA HIS A 159 -12.93 7.32 38.01
C HIS A 159 -11.98 8.50 37.70
N LYS A 160 -12.26 9.68 38.27
CA LYS A 160 -11.55 10.95 37.96
C LYS A 160 -10.04 10.85 38.15
N GLN A 161 -9.58 10.16 39.20
CA GLN A 161 -8.15 10.01 39.49
C GLN A 161 -7.43 9.18 38.42
N ASN A 162 -8.02 8.04 38.02
CA ASN A 162 -7.43 7.16 37.01
C ASN A 162 -7.33 7.87 35.65
N ARG A 163 -8.27 8.77 35.33
CA ARG A 163 -8.21 9.62 34.13
C ARG A 163 -7.05 10.62 34.14
N ALA A 164 -6.77 11.22 35.29
CA ALA A 164 -5.69 12.19 35.44
C ALA A 164 -4.31 11.52 35.36
N GLU A 165 -4.18 10.32 35.91
CA GLU A 165 -2.91 9.58 35.98
C GLU A 165 -2.65 8.67 34.75
N ALA A 166 -3.65 8.47 33.90
CA ALA A 166 -3.61 7.60 32.71
C ALA A 166 -2.31 7.75 31.89
N MET A 167 -1.92 8.98 31.54
CA MET A 167 -0.72 9.22 30.72
C MET A 167 0.58 8.81 31.43
N ARG A 168 0.68 9.04 32.74
CA ARG A 168 1.82 8.59 33.54
C ARG A 168 1.86 7.06 33.57
N HIS A 169 0.72 6.41 33.74
CA HIS A 169 0.61 4.96 33.79
C HIS A 169 1.00 4.29 32.47
N VAL A 170 0.49 4.75 31.32
CA VAL A 170 0.86 4.18 30.01
C VAL A 170 2.33 4.46 29.68
N ARG A 171 2.93 5.58 30.11
CA ARG A 171 4.37 5.81 29.97
C ARG A 171 5.19 4.86 30.86
N GLY A 172 4.75 4.62 32.09
CA GLY A 172 5.35 3.61 32.96
C GLY A 172 5.26 2.21 32.37
N TYR A 173 4.15 1.87 31.72
CA TYR A 173 3.96 0.63 30.99
C TYR A 173 4.99 0.46 29.86
N VAL A 174 5.18 1.48 29.01
CA VAL A 174 6.18 1.48 27.91
C VAL A 174 7.59 1.24 28.45
N ILE A 175 7.97 1.91 29.54
CA ILE A 175 9.28 1.71 30.19
C ILE A 175 9.42 0.28 30.72
N LYS A 176 8.40 -0.24 31.43
CA LYS A 176 8.42 -1.59 32.00
C LYS A 176 8.49 -2.69 30.93
N LYS A 177 7.91 -2.43 29.75
CA LYS A 177 8.00 -3.32 28.58
C LYS A 177 9.35 -3.27 27.87
N GLY A 178 10.22 -2.32 28.22
CA GLY A 178 11.50 -2.12 27.56
C GLY A 178 11.38 -1.50 26.16
N TYR A 179 10.26 -0.82 25.88
CA TYR A 179 10.06 -0.15 24.59
C TYR A 179 10.89 1.14 24.49
N PRO A 180 11.31 1.54 23.28
CA PRO A 180 12.05 2.79 23.09
C PRO A 180 11.34 4.00 23.69
N ALA A 181 12.11 4.96 24.23
CA ALA A 181 11.54 6.19 24.77
C ALA A 181 10.78 7.02 23.71
N SER A 182 11.08 6.81 22.43
CA SER A 182 10.43 7.41 21.28
C SER A 182 9.08 6.78 20.91
N THR A 183 8.67 5.67 21.54
CA THR A 183 7.39 5.01 21.25
C THR A 183 6.22 6.00 21.36
N PRO A 184 5.38 6.13 20.30
CA PRO A 184 4.20 7.00 20.34
C PRO A 184 3.22 6.54 21.40
N VAL A 185 2.76 7.48 22.23
CA VAL A 185 1.75 7.22 23.26
C VAL A 185 0.67 8.28 23.18
N ALA A 186 -0.59 7.85 23.09
CA ALA A 186 -1.74 8.73 22.99
C ALA A 186 -2.83 8.39 24.00
N ARG A 187 -3.52 9.42 24.48
CA ARG A 187 -4.73 9.29 25.29
C ARG A 187 -5.94 9.36 24.38
N VAL A 188 -6.86 8.42 24.53
CA VAL A 188 -8.11 8.34 23.78
C VAL A 188 -9.28 8.41 24.74
N ILE A 189 -10.29 9.20 24.40
CA ILE A 189 -11.47 9.43 25.26
C ILE A 189 -12.69 8.87 24.55
N ASP A 190 -13.53 8.17 25.30
CA ASP A 190 -14.77 7.57 24.84
C ASP A 190 -15.74 8.56 24.16
N GLY A 191 -16.05 8.25 22.90
CA GLY A 191 -16.85 9.05 21.97
C GLY A 191 -16.11 10.24 21.34
N LEU A 192 -14.80 10.34 21.54
CA LEU A 192 -13.89 11.28 20.88
C LEU A 192 -12.67 10.53 20.31
N GLU A 193 -12.88 9.30 19.85
CA GLU A 193 -11.82 8.47 19.33
C GLU A 193 -11.29 9.01 18.00
N PRO A 194 -9.96 9.19 17.87
CA PRO A 194 -9.36 9.58 16.61
C PRO A 194 -9.42 8.42 15.60
N ALA A 195 -9.44 8.73 14.30
CA ALA A 195 -9.56 7.74 13.23
C ALA A 195 -8.46 6.67 13.30
N GLU A 196 -7.27 7.05 13.74
CA GLU A 196 -6.14 6.15 13.94
C GLU A 196 -6.43 5.05 14.97
N PHE A 197 -7.15 5.39 16.04
CA PHE A 197 -7.53 4.44 17.09
C PHE A 197 -8.65 3.53 16.62
N THR A 198 -9.72 4.10 16.05
CA THR A 198 -10.88 3.32 15.60
C THR A 198 -10.52 2.37 14.46
N SER A 199 -9.49 2.70 13.65
CA SER A 199 -8.94 1.82 12.60
C SER A 199 -8.43 0.47 13.08
N LEU A 200 -8.14 0.35 14.39
CA LEU A 200 -7.66 -0.89 15.01
C LEU A 200 -8.81 -1.88 15.30
N PHE A 201 -10.06 -1.47 15.07
CA PHE A 201 -11.28 -2.23 15.35
C PHE A 201 -12.06 -2.43 14.03
N PRO A 202 -12.22 -3.66 13.52
CA PRO A 202 -12.76 -3.90 12.18
C PRO A 202 -14.21 -3.40 11.97
N ASN A 203 -15.02 -3.45 13.02
CA ASN A 203 -16.45 -3.14 13.00
C ASN A 203 -16.79 -1.94 13.90
N TRP A 204 -15.94 -0.91 13.91
CA TRP A 204 -16.19 0.28 14.72
C TRP A 204 -17.41 1.06 14.21
N ILE A 205 -18.43 1.21 15.06
CA ILE A 205 -19.61 2.01 14.74
C ILE A 205 -19.43 3.37 15.39
N SER A 206 -19.32 4.41 14.56
CA SER A 206 -19.34 5.79 15.04
C SER A 206 -20.79 6.24 15.22
N SER A 207 -21.15 6.64 16.44
CA SER A 207 -22.40 7.35 16.69
C SER A 207 -22.25 8.76 16.10
N ASP A 208 -22.57 8.93 14.82
CA ASP A 208 -22.58 10.26 14.21
C ASP A 208 -23.54 11.17 15.00
N VAL A 209 -22.99 12.13 15.74
CA VAL A 209 -23.76 13.18 16.44
C VAL A 209 -24.48 14.09 15.44
N ASN A 210 -24.09 14.03 14.15
CA ASN A 210 -24.82 14.59 13.04
C ASN A 210 -25.22 13.46 12.10
N GLY A 211 -26.40 12.88 12.32
CA GLY A 211 -27.02 11.83 11.50
C GLY A 211 -27.33 12.23 10.06
N ASN A 212 -26.34 12.74 9.33
CA ASN A 212 -26.32 12.65 7.88
C ASN A 212 -25.80 11.27 7.52
N SER A 213 -26.63 10.25 7.79
CA SER A 213 -26.57 9.02 7.00
C SER A 213 -26.50 9.48 5.55
N ILE A 214 -25.47 9.04 4.83
CA ILE A 214 -25.32 9.33 3.40
C ILE A 214 -26.59 8.77 2.75
N LYS A 215 -27.61 9.62 2.59
CA LYS A 215 -28.75 9.35 1.71
C LYS A 215 -28.11 8.97 0.39
N GLY A 216 -28.46 7.79 -0.12
CA GLY A 216 -27.88 7.24 -1.34
C GLY A 216 -27.70 8.34 -2.36
N LEU A 217 -26.45 8.64 -2.68
CA LEU A 217 -26.08 9.64 -3.67
C LEU A 217 -26.53 9.13 -5.04
N SER A 218 -27.83 9.25 -5.32
CA SER A 218 -28.41 9.07 -6.65
C SER A 218 -28.22 10.39 -7.42
N GLU A 219 -26.96 10.80 -7.56
CA GLU A 219 -26.55 11.90 -8.43
C GLU A 219 -25.78 11.31 -9.60
N LYS A 220 -26.15 11.68 -10.82
CA LYS A 220 -25.32 11.42 -12.00
C LYS A 220 -24.11 12.36 -11.92
N PHE A 221 -22.92 11.79 -11.75
CA PHE A 221 -21.68 12.57 -11.71
C PHE A 221 -21.12 12.72 -13.11
N ASP A 222 -20.93 13.96 -13.55
CA ASP A 222 -20.13 14.25 -14.74
C ASP A 222 -18.62 14.35 -14.40
N ALA A 223 -17.77 14.16 -15.40
CA ALA A 223 -16.32 14.17 -15.21
C ALA A 223 -15.78 15.50 -14.64
N LEU A 224 -16.36 16.65 -15.02
CA LEU A 224 -15.91 17.96 -14.56
C LEU A 224 -16.21 18.16 -13.07
N THR A 225 -17.39 17.75 -12.62
CA THR A 225 -17.79 17.78 -11.22
C THR A 225 -16.85 16.93 -10.36
N LEU A 226 -16.45 15.75 -10.83
CA LEU A 226 -15.49 14.89 -10.12
C LEU A 226 -14.10 15.53 -10.03
N ILE A 227 -13.62 16.12 -11.13
CA ILE A 227 -12.32 16.81 -11.15
C ILE A 227 -12.30 18.00 -10.18
N GLN A 228 -13.39 18.75 -10.07
CA GLN A 228 -13.52 19.87 -9.14
C GLN A 228 -13.69 19.42 -7.67
N ARG A 229 -14.08 18.16 -7.45
CA ARG A 229 -14.36 17.58 -6.13
C ARG A 229 -13.56 16.30 -5.90
N PRO A 230 -12.21 16.35 -5.85
CA PRO A 230 -11.38 15.16 -5.74
C PRO A 230 -11.67 14.33 -4.48
N LYS A 231 -12.07 14.97 -3.36
CA LYS A 231 -12.51 14.26 -2.15
C LYS A 231 -13.74 13.37 -2.43
N LEU A 232 -14.70 13.87 -3.19
CA LEU A 232 -15.87 13.09 -3.60
C LEU A 232 -15.46 11.97 -4.57
N ALA A 233 -14.61 12.27 -5.55
CA ALA A 233 -14.08 11.27 -6.49
C ALA A 233 -13.38 10.11 -5.77
N ALA A 234 -12.53 10.40 -4.78
CA ALA A 234 -11.92 9.39 -3.90
C ALA A 234 -12.98 8.67 -3.04
N GLN A 235 -14.01 9.37 -2.57
CA GLN A 235 -15.08 8.78 -1.76
C GLN A 235 -15.91 7.72 -2.49
N ILE A 236 -16.24 7.97 -3.74
CA ILE A 236 -17.04 7.06 -4.57
C ILE A 236 -16.19 6.23 -5.52
N GLN A 237 -14.87 6.39 -5.48
CA GLN A 237 -13.88 5.75 -6.36
C GLN A 237 -14.23 5.87 -7.85
N LEU A 238 -14.63 7.08 -8.28
CA LEU A 238 -14.86 7.44 -9.68
C LEU A 238 -13.81 8.42 -10.19
N MET A 239 -13.13 8.04 -11.28
CA MET A 239 -12.14 8.89 -11.93
C MET A 239 -12.76 9.82 -12.98
N ASP A 240 -13.84 9.37 -13.61
CA ASP A 240 -14.67 10.13 -14.54
C ASP A 240 -16.10 9.51 -14.57
N ASP A 241 -16.89 9.88 -15.59
CA ASP A 241 -18.25 9.38 -15.80
C ASP A 241 -18.33 8.08 -16.63
N GLY A 242 -17.19 7.46 -16.98
CA GLY A 242 -17.08 6.23 -17.76
C GLY A 242 -17.47 6.38 -19.24
N THR A 243 -17.47 7.59 -19.82
CA THR A 243 -17.83 7.83 -21.24
C THR A 243 -16.68 7.71 -22.23
N GLY A 244 -15.47 7.47 -21.74
CA GLY A 244 -14.27 7.25 -22.53
C GLY A 244 -14.31 5.98 -23.38
N ASP A 245 -13.26 5.79 -24.18
CA ASP A 245 -13.17 4.63 -25.07
C ASP A 245 -12.59 3.43 -24.31
N ALA A 246 -13.30 2.31 -24.34
CA ALA A 246 -12.90 1.08 -23.70
C ALA A 246 -12.64 -0.02 -24.73
N THR A 247 -11.43 -0.58 -24.70
CA THR A 247 -11.04 -1.75 -25.48
C THR A 247 -10.80 -2.92 -24.54
N VAL A 248 -11.42 -4.06 -24.82
CA VAL A 248 -11.34 -5.26 -23.97
C VAL A 248 -10.62 -6.37 -24.70
N TYR A 249 -9.66 -6.99 -24.03
CA TYR A 249 -8.90 -8.12 -24.53
C TYR A 249 -9.13 -9.33 -23.63
N GLN A 250 -9.23 -10.51 -24.25
CA GLN A 250 -9.21 -11.78 -23.55
C GLN A 250 -7.81 -12.38 -23.58
N ILE A 251 -7.35 -12.84 -22.42
CA ILE A 251 -6.07 -13.53 -22.28
C ILE A 251 -6.25 -15.02 -22.58
N GLY A 252 -5.46 -15.56 -23.51
CA GLY A 252 -5.26 -16.97 -23.77
C GLY A 252 -3.89 -17.46 -23.28
N ALA A 253 -3.59 -18.74 -23.49
CA ALA A 253 -2.31 -19.34 -23.12
C ALA A 253 -1.15 -18.75 -23.95
N GLU A 254 -1.33 -18.69 -25.26
CA GLU A 254 -0.30 -18.26 -26.22
C GLU A 254 -0.63 -16.94 -26.93
N ASP A 255 -1.88 -16.46 -26.83
CA ASP A 255 -2.35 -15.29 -27.55
C ASP A 255 -3.28 -14.40 -26.71
N VAL A 256 -3.36 -13.12 -27.08
CA VAL A 256 -4.29 -12.14 -26.51
C VAL A 256 -5.18 -11.63 -27.65
N LYS A 257 -6.50 -11.72 -27.49
CA LYS A 257 -7.47 -11.31 -28.54
C LYS A 257 -8.36 -10.18 -28.08
N GLU A 258 -8.47 -9.16 -28.92
CA GLU A 258 -9.45 -8.10 -28.73
C GLU A 258 -10.89 -8.63 -28.91
N ILE A 259 -11.77 -8.21 -28.02
CA ILE A 259 -13.18 -8.56 -27.99
C ILE A 259 -13.96 -7.44 -28.69
N PRO A 260 -14.79 -7.75 -29.71
CA PRO A 260 -15.62 -6.74 -30.34
C PRO A 260 -16.53 -6.02 -29.34
N LYS A 261 -16.71 -4.70 -29.48
CA LYS A 261 -17.46 -3.84 -28.54
C LYS A 261 -18.84 -4.39 -28.13
N LYS A 262 -19.54 -5.08 -29.03
CA LYS A 262 -20.83 -5.73 -28.75
C LYS A 262 -20.76 -6.76 -27.60
N TYR A 263 -19.64 -7.46 -27.46
CA TYR A 263 -19.44 -8.56 -26.50
C TYR A 263 -18.54 -8.17 -25.33
N ALA A 264 -18.00 -6.95 -25.34
CA ALA A 264 -17.03 -6.45 -24.36
C ALA A 264 -17.59 -6.25 -22.94
N LYS A 265 -18.86 -6.63 -22.68
CA LYS A 265 -19.51 -6.57 -21.35
C LYS A 265 -19.66 -7.92 -20.66
N THR A 266 -19.18 -9.00 -21.27
CA THR A 266 -19.41 -10.37 -20.77
C THR A 266 -18.10 -11.07 -20.47
N PHE A 267 -17.90 -11.36 -19.19
CA PHE A 267 -16.68 -11.97 -18.65
C PHE A 267 -17.02 -13.37 -18.15
N TYR A 268 -16.00 -14.23 -18.13
CA TYR A 268 -16.11 -15.61 -17.66
C TYR A 268 -15.10 -15.84 -16.54
N SER A 269 -15.55 -16.44 -15.44
CA SER A 269 -14.76 -16.70 -14.24
C SER A 269 -13.54 -17.58 -14.49
N SER A 270 -13.48 -18.32 -15.61
CA SER A 270 -12.36 -19.18 -15.99
C SER A 270 -11.22 -18.45 -16.71
N ASN A 271 -11.38 -17.14 -17.00
CA ASN A 271 -10.48 -16.39 -17.87
C ASN A 271 -9.96 -15.12 -17.18
N CYS A 272 -8.94 -14.52 -17.79
CA CYS A 272 -8.47 -13.17 -17.46
C CYS A 272 -8.76 -12.22 -18.63
N TYR A 273 -9.00 -10.94 -18.31
CA TYR A 273 -9.30 -9.90 -19.30
C TYR A 273 -8.46 -8.65 -19.02
N ILE A 274 -8.05 -7.96 -20.09
CA ILE A 274 -7.48 -6.63 -20.01
C ILE A 274 -8.50 -5.63 -20.51
N VAL A 275 -8.77 -4.58 -19.75
CA VAL A 275 -9.61 -3.45 -20.16
C VAL A 275 -8.73 -2.22 -20.22
N HIS A 276 -8.42 -1.76 -21.43
CA HIS A 276 -7.77 -0.49 -21.67
C HIS A 276 -8.85 0.58 -21.85
N TYR A 277 -8.89 1.52 -20.91
CA TYR A 277 -9.82 2.63 -20.89
C TYR A 277 -9.08 3.95 -21.13
N GLN A 278 -9.52 4.71 -22.13
CA GLN A 278 -9.02 6.03 -22.46
C GLN A 278 -10.01 7.08 -21.97
N ILE A 279 -9.57 7.90 -21.02
CA ILE A 279 -10.42 8.93 -20.39
C ILE A 279 -10.73 10.02 -21.41
N SER A 280 -12.02 10.24 -21.68
CA SER A 280 -12.48 11.38 -22.47
C SER A 280 -12.74 12.58 -21.56
N CYS A 281 -11.92 13.62 -21.67
CA CYS A 281 -12.23 14.94 -21.12
C CYS A 281 -12.68 15.86 -22.26
N THR A 282 -13.96 15.81 -22.63
CA THR A 282 -14.56 16.80 -23.54
C THR A 282 -14.93 18.04 -22.75
N SER A 283 -14.12 19.09 -22.82
CA SER A 283 -14.60 20.46 -22.56
C SER A 283 -14.82 21.13 -23.90
N GLU A 284 -16.09 21.27 -24.33
CA GLU A 284 -16.44 22.07 -25.51
C GLU A 284 -16.09 23.56 -25.36
N ASN A 285 -15.78 24.01 -24.13
CA ASN A 285 -15.33 25.37 -23.86
C ASN A 285 -13.85 25.37 -23.43
N ASN A 286 -13.02 26.04 -24.23
CA ASN A 286 -11.60 26.34 -24.00
C ASN A 286 -11.34 26.98 -22.63
N ILE A 287 -11.28 26.19 -21.55
CA ILE A 287 -10.60 26.53 -20.30
C ILE A 287 -9.51 25.49 -20.09
N SER A 288 -8.38 25.76 -20.74
CA SER A 288 -7.11 25.09 -20.56
C SER A 288 -6.58 25.30 -19.14
N THR A 289 -7.08 24.58 -18.13
CA THR A 289 -6.41 24.49 -16.80
C THR A 289 -6.70 23.24 -15.96
N LEU A 290 -7.69 22.40 -16.29
CA LEU A 290 -7.97 21.18 -15.51
C LEU A 290 -7.79 19.92 -16.36
N SER A 291 -6.60 19.70 -16.92
CA SER A 291 -6.26 18.38 -17.45
C SER A 291 -6.17 17.39 -16.28
N ASN A 292 -6.94 16.31 -16.35
CA ASN A 292 -6.60 15.09 -15.64
C ASN A 292 -5.18 14.70 -16.08
N SER A 293 -4.26 14.49 -15.14
CA SER A 293 -2.92 14.01 -15.47
C SER A 293 -3.00 12.62 -16.11
N ILE A 294 -4.02 11.83 -15.77
CA ILE A 294 -4.27 10.52 -16.33
C ILE A 294 -5.02 10.60 -17.66
N LYS A 295 -4.55 9.79 -18.62
CA LYS A 295 -5.21 9.59 -19.92
C LYS A 295 -5.66 8.15 -20.12
N ASN A 296 -4.97 7.19 -19.49
CA ASN A 296 -5.21 5.77 -19.69
C ASN A 296 -5.35 5.08 -18.33
N VAL A 297 -6.29 4.15 -18.24
CA VAL A 297 -6.40 3.20 -17.14
C VAL A 297 -6.40 1.81 -17.75
N VAL A 298 -5.51 0.93 -17.30
CA VAL A 298 -5.43 -0.45 -17.78
C VAL A 298 -5.74 -1.37 -16.62
N TYR A 299 -6.86 -2.08 -16.74
CA TYR A 299 -7.32 -3.04 -15.77
C TYR A 299 -6.97 -4.45 -16.22
N LEU A 300 -6.36 -5.25 -15.34
CA LEU A 300 -6.33 -6.70 -15.43
C LEU A 300 -7.41 -7.27 -14.51
N TRP A 301 -8.46 -7.84 -15.08
CA TRP A 301 -9.49 -8.57 -14.36
C TRP A 301 -9.17 -10.06 -14.36
N ILE A 302 -9.14 -10.67 -13.18
CA ILE A 302 -8.76 -12.07 -12.96
C ILE A 302 -9.98 -12.84 -12.48
N GLY A 303 -10.40 -13.82 -13.28
CA GLY A 303 -11.47 -14.74 -12.90
C GLY A 303 -11.12 -15.62 -11.71
N SER A 304 -12.13 -15.91 -10.88
CA SER A 304 -12.02 -16.73 -9.67
C SER A 304 -11.56 -18.17 -9.95
N SER A 305 -11.83 -18.68 -11.16
CA SER A 305 -11.42 -20.01 -11.64
C SER A 305 -10.41 -19.96 -12.79
N ALA A 306 -9.78 -18.79 -13.03
CA ALA A 306 -8.75 -18.65 -14.04
C ALA A 306 -7.48 -19.44 -13.68
N SER A 307 -6.84 -20.03 -14.70
CA SER A 307 -5.59 -20.78 -14.53
C SER A 307 -4.43 -19.85 -14.13
N THR A 308 -3.42 -20.40 -13.45
CA THR A 308 -2.20 -19.66 -13.12
C THR A 308 -1.48 -19.14 -14.36
N GLU A 309 -1.52 -19.89 -15.46
CA GLU A 309 -0.95 -19.50 -16.75
C GLU A 309 -1.62 -18.23 -17.31
N PHE A 310 -2.95 -18.19 -17.38
CA PHE A 310 -3.67 -16.98 -17.85
C PHE A 310 -3.42 -15.77 -16.95
N ARG A 311 -3.24 -15.99 -15.64
CA ARG A 311 -2.87 -14.92 -14.71
C ARG A 311 -1.49 -14.37 -15.04
N GLN A 312 -0.48 -15.23 -15.23
CA GLN A 312 0.88 -14.81 -15.57
C GLN A 312 0.95 -14.09 -16.92
N THR A 313 0.30 -14.62 -17.96
CA THR A 313 0.22 -13.97 -19.28
C THR A 313 -0.48 -12.62 -19.19
N GLY A 314 -1.58 -12.53 -18.43
CA GLY A 314 -2.30 -11.27 -18.22
C GLY A 314 -1.46 -10.23 -17.47
N GLU A 315 -0.69 -10.63 -16.48
CA GLU A 315 0.22 -9.74 -15.74
C GLU A 315 1.37 -9.23 -16.62
N ALA A 316 1.96 -10.09 -17.45
CA ALA A 316 3.00 -9.72 -18.40
C ALA A 316 2.46 -8.73 -19.44
N PHE A 317 1.28 -9.01 -20.01
CA PHE A 317 0.64 -8.16 -21.00
C PHE A 317 0.23 -6.79 -20.41
N LEU A 318 -0.28 -6.76 -19.17
CA LEU A 318 -0.55 -5.51 -18.45
C LEU A 318 0.72 -4.63 -18.38
N ALA A 319 1.84 -5.22 -17.98
CA ALA A 319 3.11 -4.50 -17.87
C ALA A 319 3.61 -4.01 -19.24
N GLU A 320 3.56 -4.86 -20.27
CA GLU A 320 3.95 -4.52 -21.65
C GLU A 320 3.11 -3.35 -22.21
N MET A 321 1.78 -3.43 -22.11
CA MET A 321 0.86 -2.40 -22.58
C MET A 321 1.10 -1.07 -21.87
N CYS A 322 1.28 -1.09 -20.54
CA CYS A 322 1.55 0.14 -19.79
C CYS A 322 2.91 0.75 -20.14
N ASN A 323 3.94 -0.08 -20.38
CA ASN A 323 5.23 0.38 -20.84
C ASN A 323 5.15 1.02 -22.24
N HIS A 324 4.34 0.45 -23.14
CA HIS A 324 4.09 1.01 -24.47
C HIS A 324 3.39 2.38 -24.41
N LEU A 325 2.42 2.55 -23.50
CA LEU A 325 1.71 3.81 -23.29
C LEU A 325 2.60 4.90 -22.65
N LYS A 326 3.73 4.51 -22.04
CA LYS A 326 4.80 5.33 -21.43
C LYS A 326 4.41 6.15 -20.20
N LYS A 327 3.39 7.00 -20.32
CA LYS A 327 3.00 8.01 -19.31
C LYS A 327 1.50 8.20 -19.25
N ASN A 328 1.04 8.75 -18.13
CA ASN A 328 -0.35 9.06 -17.79
C ASN A 328 -1.22 7.80 -17.70
N VAL A 329 -0.67 6.75 -17.09
CA VAL A 329 -1.26 5.40 -17.04
C VAL A 329 -1.43 4.95 -15.60
N VAL A 330 -2.65 4.55 -15.24
CA VAL A 330 -2.93 3.82 -14.00
C VAL A 330 -3.06 2.34 -14.32
N GLN A 331 -2.27 1.50 -13.64
CA GLN A 331 -2.36 0.04 -13.77
C GLN A 331 -3.19 -0.51 -12.63
N VAL A 332 -4.17 -1.37 -12.88
CA VAL A 332 -5.03 -1.90 -11.83
C VAL A 332 -5.20 -3.40 -11.98
N ARG A 333 -5.00 -4.16 -10.90
CA ARG A 333 -5.33 -5.59 -10.82
C ARG A 333 -6.60 -5.76 -10.02
N ILE A 334 -7.57 -6.47 -10.59
CA ILE A 334 -8.89 -6.74 -10.01
C ILE A 334 -9.10 -8.25 -9.99
N SER A 335 -9.59 -8.77 -8.87
CA SER A 335 -10.15 -10.11 -8.79
C SER A 335 -11.67 -10.09 -8.94
N GLU A 336 -12.21 -11.14 -9.57
CA GLU A 336 -13.65 -11.35 -9.68
C GLU A 336 -14.37 -11.16 -8.33
N GLY A 337 -15.45 -10.37 -8.35
CA GLY A 337 -16.24 -10.05 -7.16
C GLY A 337 -15.83 -8.75 -6.49
N MET A 338 -14.60 -8.29 -6.70
CA MET A 338 -14.01 -7.08 -6.10
C MET A 338 -13.88 -5.92 -7.10
N GLU A 339 -14.73 -5.85 -8.12
CA GLU A 339 -14.68 -4.80 -9.14
C GLU A 339 -14.89 -3.40 -8.54
N PRO A 340 -13.93 -2.46 -8.71
CA PRO A 340 -14.05 -1.11 -8.15
C PRO A 340 -15.08 -0.28 -8.92
N PRO A 341 -15.65 0.77 -8.29
CA PRO A 341 -16.74 1.53 -8.90
C PRO A 341 -16.47 2.09 -10.29
N HIS A 342 -15.28 2.67 -10.52
CA HIS A 342 -14.91 3.15 -11.85
C HIS A 342 -14.91 2.05 -12.93
N PHE A 343 -14.50 0.82 -12.58
CA PHE A 343 -14.53 -0.30 -13.52
C PHE A 343 -15.97 -0.64 -13.94
N LEU A 344 -16.91 -0.65 -13.00
CA LEU A 344 -18.34 -0.88 -13.29
C LEU A 344 -18.95 0.29 -14.08
N GLN A 345 -18.53 1.52 -13.78
CA GLN A 345 -18.96 2.73 -14.48
C GLN A 345 -18.61 2.70 -15.97
N ILE A 346 -17.44 2.16 -16.36
CA ILE A 346 -17.04 1.98 -17.77
C ILE A 346 -18.07 1.14 -18.53
N PHE A 347 -18.67 0.13 -17.88
CA PHE A 347 -19.70 -0.72 -18.49
C PHE A 347 -21.12 -0.20 -18.29
N LYS A 348 -21.28 0.98 -17.67
CA LYS A 348 -22.56 1.57 -17.23
C LYS A 348 -23.37 0.62 -16.35
N GLY A 349 -22.69 -0.14 -15.49
CA GLY A 349 -23.29 -1.15 -14.61
C GLY A 349 -23.78 -2.41 -15.34
N GLY A 350 -23.45 -2.54 -16.63
CA GLY A 350 -23.89 -3.62 -17.51
C GLY A 350 -22.92 -4.81 -17.60
N LEU A 351 -21.98 -4.95 -16.66
CA LEU A 351 -21.02 -6.06 -16.63
C LEU A 351 -21.74 -7.37 -16.27
N ILE A 352 -21.52 -8.42 -17.06
CA ILE A 352 -22.09 -9.76 -16.86
C ILE A 352 -20.95 -10.76 -16.64
N ILE A 353 -21.01 -11.53 -15.56
CA ILE A 353 -19.99 -12.53 -15.19
C ILE A 353 -20.62 -13.93 -15.18
N PHE A 354 -20.09 -14.86 -15.97
CA PHE A 354 -20.51 -16.26 -16.03
C PHE A 354 -19.49 -17.22 -15.38
N ASN A 355 -19.98 -18.19 -14.62
CA ASN A 355 -19.15 -19.19 -13.91
C ASN A 355 -18.69 -20.35 -14.81
N SER A 356 -19.27 -20.49 -15.99
CA SER A 356 -19.04 -21.63 -16.89
C SER A 356 -17.73 -21.50 -17.67
N LYS A 357 -17.08 -22.65 -17.97
CA LYS A 357 -16.16 -22.73 -19.10
C LYS A 357 -16.98 -22.44 -20.37
N SER A 358 -16.46 -21.59 -21.25
CA SER A 358 -17.09 -21.26 -22.53
C SER A 358 -17.53 -22.51 -23.29
N PRO A 359 -18.62 -22.44 -24.08
CA PRO A 359 -18.89 -23.43 -25.12
C PRO A 359 -17.73 -23.40 -26.15
N GLY A 360 -16.69 -24.22 -25.95
CA GLY A 360 -15.52 -24.24 -26.85
C GLY A 360 -14.23 -24.92 -26.38
N GLY A 361 -14.08 -25.35 -25.12
CA GLY A 361 -12.83 -25.97 -24.63
C GLY A 361 -11.75 -24.97 -24.22
N GLU A 362 -10.53 -25.44 -23.96
CA GLU A 362 -9.41 -24.72 -23.30
C GLU A 362 -8.66 -23.69 -24.19
N GLY A 363 -9.40 -22.85 -24.94
CA GLY A 363 -8.83 -21.76 -25.76
C GLY A 363 -9.57 -20.43 -25.62
N ILE A 364 -9.18 -19.41 -26.40
CA ILE A 364 -9.89 -18.11 -26.40
C ILE A 364 -11.36 -18.31 -26.77
N THR A 365 -12.23 -17.80 -25.89
CA THR A 365 -13.63 -18.17 -25.90
C THR A 365 -14.38 -17.55 -27.06
N ASN A 366 -15.34 -18.29 -27.61
CA ASN A 366 -16.22 -17.74 -28.64
C ASN A 366 -17.35 -16.96 -27.96
N ILE A 367 -17.07 -15.72 -27.53
CA ILE A 367 -17.97 -14.84 -26.75
C ILE A 367 -19.25 -14.46 -27.55
N ARG A 368 -19.38 -14.94 -28.79
CA ARG A 368 -20.50 -14.66 -29.68
C ARG A 368 -21.80 -15.36 -29.28
N LYS A 369 -21.80 -16.30 -28.32
CA LYS A 369 -23.00 -17.00 -27.85
C LYS A 369 -23.03 -17.12 -26.32
N TYR A 370 -24.12 -16.65 -25.72
CA TYR A 370 -24.41 -16.85 -24.30
C TYR A 370 -24.74 -18.31 -23.98
N PRO A 371 -24.58 -18.76 -22.72
CA PRO A 371 -25.06 -20.06 -22.29
C PRO A 371 -26.56 -20.22 -22.56
N SER A 372 -27.00 -21.43 -22.95
CA SER A 372 -28.41 -21.69 -23.26
C SER A 372 -29.33 -21.61 -22.04
N SER A 373 -28.78 -21.76 -20.83
CA SER A 373 -29.49 -21.56 -19.58
C SER A 373 -28.59 -20.98 -18.50
N PHE A 374 -29.12 -20.04 -17.73
CA PHE A 374 -28.43 -19.40 -16.62
C PHE A 374 -29.41 -18.71 -15.66
N VAL A 375 -28.90 -18.41 -14.47
CA VAL A 375 -29.52 -17.49 -13.52
C VAL A 375 -28.46 -16.46 -13.14
N LEU A 376 -28.75 -15.18 -13.35
CA LEU A 376 -27.89 -14.07 -12.95
C LEU A 376 -28.53 -13.36 -11.76
N LYS A 377 -27.77 -13.14 -10.69
CA LYS A 377 -28.12 -12.19 -9.63
C LYS A 377 -27.63 -10.81 -10.02
N VAL A 378 -28.51 -9.81 -10.00
CA VAL A 378 -28.14 -8.40 -10.17
C VAL A 378 -27.71 -7.88 -8.81
N VAL A 379 -26.48 -7.40 -8.71
CA VAL A 379 -25.89 -6.85 -7.49
C VAL A 379 -25.69 -5.36 -7.71
N GLY A 380 -26.10 -4.53 -6.75
CA GLY A 380 -25.98 -3.07 -6.82
C GLY A 380 -27.21 -2.38 -7.41
N ASN A 381 -27.17 -1.05 -7.46
CA ASN A 381 -28.31 -0.22 -7.83
C ASN A 381 -27.93 1.03 -8.66
N SER A 382 -26.68 1.20 -9.08
CA SER A 382 -26.24 2.34 -9.88
C SER A 382 -25.26 1.89 -10.96
N SER A 383 -24.97 2.75 -11.94
CA SER A 383 -24.03 2.44 -13.02
C SER A 383 -22.60 2.13 -12.54
N TYR A 384 -22.20 2.61 -11.37
CA TYR A 384 -20.88 2.40 -10.81
C TYR A 384 -20.85 1.37 -9.67
N THR A 385 -21.98 0.77 -9.30
CA THR A 385 -22.03 -0.30 -8.30
C THR A 385 -22.62 -1.59 -8.84
N CYS A 386 -23.24 -1.54 -10.02
CA CYS A 386 -24.03 -2.62 -10.55
C CYS A 386 -23.23 -3.60 -11.42
N LYS A 387 -23.53 -4.89 -11.27
CA LYS A 387 -23.11 -5.98 -12.14
C LYS A 387 -24.11 -7.15 -12.05
N ALA A 388 -24.06 -8.06 -13.03
CA ALA A 388 -24.77 -9.33 -12.98
C ALA A 388 -23.79 -10.49 -12.84
N VAL A 389 -24.02 -11.37 -11.88
CA VAL A 389 -23.16 -12.53 -11.60
C VAL A 389 -23.98 -13.80 -11.71
N GLN A 390 -23.47 -14.79 -12.44
CA GLN A 390 -24.10 -16.10 -12.52
C GLN A 390 -24.10 -16.78 -11.15
N VAL A 391 -25.26 -17.23 -10.72
CA VAL A 391 -25.42 -17.98 -9.47
C VAL A 391 -25.76 -19.44 -9.75
N SER A 392 -25.50 -20.28 -8.75
CA SER A 392 -25.87 -21.69 -8.82
C SER A 392 -27.39 -21.84 -8.87
N SER A 393 -27.88 -22.90 -9.51
CA SER A 393 -29.30 -23.28 -9.43
C SER A 393 -29.76 -23.64 -8.01
N LYS A 394 -28.82 -23.72 -7.05
CA LYS A 394 -29.08 -23.97 -5.61
C LYS A 394 -29.10 -22.68 -4.77
N THR A 395 -28.82 -21.51 -5.36
CA THR A 395 -28.80 -20.23 -4.65
C THR A 395 -30.23 -19.83 -4.27
N LEU A 396 -30.46 -19.40 -3.03
CA LEU A 396 -31.76 -18.87 -2.59
C LEU A 396 -32.03 -17.50 -3.22
N TYR A 397 -33.30 -17.20 -3.48
CA TYR A 397 -33.73 -15.95 -4.11
C TYR A 397 -34.26 -15.00 -3.08
N TYR A 398 -33.58 -13.87 -2.86
CA TYR A 398 -33.97 -12.93 -1.81
C TYR A 398 -34.97 -11.89 -2.35
N PRO A 399 -36.00 -11.51 -1.56
CA PRO A 399 -36.97 -10.48 -1.94
C PRO A 399 -36.38 -9.09 -2.17
N GLU A 400 -35.16 -8.83 -1.72
CA GLU A 400 -34.44 -7.55 -1.87
C GLU A 400 -33.75 -7.43 -3.23
N ASP A 401 -33.58 -8.55 -3.95
CA ASP A 401 -32.75 -8.67 -5.13
C ASP A 401 -33.56 -8.81 -6.43
N CYS A 402 -32.89 -8.57 -7.56
CA CYS A 402 -33.40 -8.88 -8.90
C CYS A 402 -32.60 -10.02 -9.52
N TYR A 403 -33.29 -10.92 -10.23
CA TYR A 403 -32.68 -12.06 -10.90
C TYR A 403 -33.07 -12.11 -12.38
N ILE A 404 -32.11 -12.43 -13.25
CA ILE A 404 -32.33 -12.64 -14.69
C ILE A 404 -32.22 -14.13 -14.98
N LEU A 405 -33.24 -14.69 -15.60
CA LEU A 405 -33.46 -16.12 -15.76
C LEU A 405 -33.54 -16.46 -17.25
N LYS A 406 -32.81 -17.50 -17.66
CA LYS A 406 -32.91 -18.09 -18.98
C LYS A 406 -32.94 -19.60 -18.85
N ALA A 407 -34.03 -20.22 -19.31
CA ALA A 407 -34.08 -21.67 -19.53
C ALA A 407 -33.65 -22.00 -20.98
N PRO A 408 -33.26 -23.25 -21.28
CA PRO A 408 -32.97 -23.67 -22.65
C PRO A 408 -34.13 -23.33 -23.59
N ASP A 409 -33.83 -22.72 -24.74
CA ASP A 409 -34.79 -22.40 -25.80
C ASP A 409 -36.00 -21.50 -25.43
N ASN A 410 -36.04 -20.95 -24.22
CA ASN A 410 -37.11 -20.05 -23.75
C ASN A 410 -36.72 -18.56 -23.75
N GLU A 411 -37.65 -17.68 -23.43
CA GLU A 411 -37.39 -16.24 -23.32
C GLU A 411 -36.59 -15.88 -22.06
N ILE A 412 -36.02 -14.68 -22.03
CA ILE A 412 -35.35 -14.14 -20.85
C ILE A 412 -36.40 -13.54 -19.92
N TRP A 413 -36.31 -13.86 -18.63
CA TRP A 413 -37.20 -13.30 -17.61
C TRP A 413 -36.41 -12.53 -16.56
N ILE A 414 -36.93 -11.39 -16.15
CA ILE A 414 -36.48 -10.64 -14.97
C ILE A 414 -37.48 -10.90 -13.86
N TRP A 415 -37.04 -11.56 -12.79
CA TRP A 415 -37.80 -11.67 -11.55
C TRP A 415 -37.32 -10.60 -10.57
N CYS A 416 -38.23 -9.75 -10.12
CA CYS A 416 -37.95 -8.67 -9.18
C CYS A 416 -38.56 -9.01 -7.81
N GLY A 417 -37.71 -9.17 -6.80
CA GLY A 417 -38.17 -9.37 -5.43
C GLY A 417 -39.03 -8.22 -4.93
N GLN A 418 -39.92 -8.50 -3.99
CA GLN A 418 -40.92 -7.55 -3.50
C GLN A 418 -40.30 -6.27 -2.90
N TYR A 419 -39.13 -6.41 -2.27
CA TYR A 419 -38.37 -5.32 -1.63
C TYR A 419 -37.23 -4.78 -2.48
N SER A 420 -37.08 -5.24 -3.73
CA SER A 420 -36.11 -4.67 -4.66
C SER A 420 -36.39 -3.19 -4.95
N THR A 421 -35.34 -2.37 -5.00
CA THR A 421 -35.46 -0.93 -5.25
C THR A 421 -35.76 -0.63 -6.72
N GLY A 422 -36.37 0.52 -7.01
CA GLY A 422 -36.61 0.97 -8.39
C GLY A 422 -35.32 1.02 -9.22
N ASP A 423 -34.24 1.53 -8.63
CA ASP A 423 -32.94 1.62 -9.29
C ASP A 423 -32.35 0.24 -9.62
N SER A 424 -32.42 -0.72 -8.69
CA SER A 424 -32.00 -2.11 -8.94
C SER A 424 -32.81 -2.78 -10.06
N ARG A 425 -34.10 -2.46 -10.17
CA ARG A 425 -34.97 -2.97 -11.26
C ARG A 425 -34.58 -2.37 -12.61
N GLU A 426 -34.30 -1.06 -12.67
CA GLU A 426 -33.84 -0.41 -13.90
C GLU A 426 -32.47 -0.96 -14.34
N MET A 427 -31.56 -1.21 -13.39
CA MET A 427 -30.30 -1.87 -13.72
C MET A 427 -30.50 -3.30 -14.25
N ALA A 428 -31.41 -4.07 -13.66
CA ALA A 428 -31.75 -5.41 -14.14
C ALA A 428 -32.28 -5.39 -15.58
N LYS A 429 -33.17 -4.43 -15.91
CA LYS A 429 -33.67 -4.22 -17.28
C LYS A 429 -32.55 -3.85 -18.24
N SER A 430 -31.67 -2.92 -17.85
CA SER A 430 -30.53 -2.54 -18.68
C SER A 430 -29.62 -3.74 -18.97
N ILE A 431 -29.37 -4.62 -17.99
CA ILE A 431 -28.56 -5.83 -18.21
C ILE A 431 -29.29 -6.84 -19.11
N ALA A 432 -30.58 -7.09 -18.88
CA ALA A 432 -31.37 -8.03 -19.67
C ALA A 432 -31.42 -7.62 -21.15
N SER A 433 -31.53 -6.32 -21.45
CA SER A 433 -31.50 -5.79 -22.82
C SER A 433 -30.21 -6.11 -23.60
N ILE A 434 -29.08 -6.31 -22.91
CA ILE A 434 -27.81 -6.73 -23.54
C ILE A 434 -27.91 -8.19 -24.00
N LEU A 435 -28.64 -9.01 -23.24
CA LEU A 435 -28.82 -10.44 -23.48
C LEU A 435 -29.88 -10.71 -24.56
N GLY A 436 -30.91 -9.87 -24.68
CA GLY A 436 -31.97 -9.98 -25.69
C GLY A 436 -33.29 -9.37 -25.24
N GLU A 437 -34.38 -9.75 -25.92
CA GLU A 437 -35.74 -9.44 -25.47
C GLU A 437 -36.04 -10.17 -24.17
N TYR A 438 -36.78 -9.51 -23.27
CA TYR A 438 -37.06 -10.01 -21.94
C TYR A 438 -38.48 -9.67 -21.48
N ASN A 439 -39.00 -10.50 -20.58
CA ASN A 439 -40.22 -10.26 -19.84
C ASN A 439 -39.92 -9.92 -18.38
N LEU A 440 -40.81 -9.18 -17.72
CA LEU A 440 -40.64 -8.76 -16.34
C LEU A 440 -41.76 -9.31 -15.47
N VAL A 441 -41.40 -9.82 -14.30
CA VAL A 441 -42.33 -10.33 -13.31
C VAL A 441 -41.94 -9.83 -11.91
N MET A 442 -42.95 -9.48 -11.12
CA MET A 442 -42.79 -9.11 -9.72
C MET A 442 -43.05 -10.32 -8.83
N GLU A 443 -42.32 -10.44 -7.72
CA GLU A 443 -42.63 -11.42 -6.68
C GLU A 443 -44.09 -11.29 -6.24
N SER A 444 -44.76 -12.44 -6.09
CA SER A 444 -46.19 -12.59 -5.80
C SER A 444 -47.15 -12.27 -6.97
N ASN A 445 -46.62 -11.84 -8.12
CA ASN A 445 -47.39 -11.64 -9.36
C ASN A 445 -46.91 -12.57 -10.49
N GLU A 446 -46.38 -13.74 -10.14
CA GLU A 446 -45.90 -14.72 -11.10
C GLU A 446 -47.03 -15.39 -11.88
N THR A 447 -46.98 -15.30 -13.21
CA THR A 447 -47.94 -15.93 -14.12
C THR A 447 -47.60 -17.41 -14.40
N ASP A 448 -48.58 -18.20 -14.84
CA ASP A 448 -48.35 -19.56 -15.33
C ASP A 448 -47.36 -19.61 -16.49
N GLU A 449 -47.40 -18.61 -17.38
CA GLU A 449 -46.45 -18.47 -18.50
C GLU A 449 -45.00 -18.37 -17.99
N PHE A 450 -44.77 -17.48 -17.02
CA PHE A 450 -43.48 -17.38 -16.34
C PHE A 450 -43.04 -18.73 -15.75
N PHE A 451 -43.90 -19.39 -14.97
CA PHE A 451 -43.56 -20.66 -14.33
C PHE A 451 -43.24 -21.78 -15.31
N ASN A 452 -43.96 -21.85 -16.43
CA ASN A 452 -43.71 -22.81 -17.51
C ASN A 452 -42.39 -22.51 -18.23
N SER A 453 -42.02 -21.23 -18.35
CA SER A 453 -40.81 -20.78 -19.05
C SER A 453 -39.52 -20.97 -18.24
N VAL A 454 -39.51 -20.65 -16.94
CA VAL A 454 -38.28 -20.71 -16.12
C VAL A 454 -37.94 -22.12 -15.59
N GLY A 455 -38.91 -23.03 -15.63
CA GLY A 455 -38.75 -24.46 -15.33
C GLY A 455 -38.73 -24.84 -13.83
N GLU A 456 -38.85 -26.14 -13.56
CA GLU A 456 -39.01 -26.67 -12.19
C GLU A 456 -37.87 -26.34 -11.21
N LYS A 457 -36.64 -26.19 -11.72
CA LYS A 457 -35.46 -25.93 -10.87
C LYS A 457 -35.60 -24.59 -10.15
N PHE A 458 -36.07 -23.57 -10.86
CA PHE A 458 -36.32 -22.25 -10.28
C PHE A 458 -37.50 -22.32 -9.29
N LEU A 459 -38.58 -23.00 -9.67
CA LEU A 459 -39.78 -23.16 -8.84
C LEU A 459 -39.49 -23.80 -7.47
N LYS A 460 -38.67 -24.85 -7.45
CA LYS A 460 -38.26 -25.54 -6.21
C LYS A 460 -37.52 -24.62 -5.26
N GLN A 461 -36.81 -23.64 -5.79
CA GLN A 461 -35.96 -22.75 -5.01
C GLN A 461 -36.71 -21.53 -4.48
N LEU A 462 -37.62 -20.95 -5.29
CA LEU A 462 -38.57 -19.93 -4.82
C LEU A 462 -39.38 -20.44 -3.61
N LYS A 463 -39.94 -21.66 -3.72
CA LYS A 463 -40.74 -22.28 -2.64
C LYS A 463 -39.98 -22.47 -1.32
N LYS A 464 -38.65 -22.65 -1.38
CA LYS A 464 -37.81 -22.76 -0.17
C LYS A 464 -37.56 -21.43 0.52
N THR A 465 -37.63 -20.33 -0.22
CA THR A 465 -37.27 -19.00 0.32
C THR A 465 -38.41 -18.39 1.13
N HIS A 466 -39.66 -18.71 0.81
CA HIS A 466 -40.84 -18.27 1.59
C HIS A 466 -40.91 -18.80 3.04
N GLY A 467 -40.02 -19.71 3.45
CA GLY A 467 -40.02 -20.32 4.80
C GLY A 467 -38.94 -19.84 5.77
N ASN A 468 -37.92 -19.10 5.32
CA ASN A 468 -36.77 -18.71 6.16
C ASN A 468 -36.48 -17.20 6.02
N ILE A 469 -37.23 -16.37 6.75
CA ILE A 469 -36.90 -14.95 6.93
C ILE A 469 -35.85 -14.86 8.04
N VAL A 470 -34.58 -15.00 7.68
CA VAL A 470 -33.49 -14.41 8.45
C VAL A 470 -32.92 -13.33 7.55
N THR A 471 -33.25 -12.08 7.86
CA THR A 471 -32.64 -10.89 7.25
C THR A 471 -31.14 -10.89 7.58
N PRO A 472 -30.24 -11.15 6.63
CA PRO A 472 -28.88 -10.72 6.80
C PRO A 472 -28.89 -9.23 6.43
N THR A 473 -28.72 -8.34 7.40
CA THR A 473 -28.31 -6.96 7.10
C THR A 473 -27.03 -7.04 6.29
N MET A 474 -27.12 -7.01 4.96
CA MET A 474 -25.98 -6.68 4.12
C MET A 474 -25.67 -5.24 4.45
N ASN A 475 -24.63 -5.06 5.26
CA ASN A 475 -23.91 -3.79 5.33
C ASN A 475 -23.54 -3.46 3.89
N VAL A 476 -24.26 -2.53 3.27
CA VAL A 476 -23.80 -1.84 2.07
C VAL A 476 -22.44 -1.31 2.49
N ALA A 477 -21.37 -1.89 1.94
CA ALA A 477 -20.02 -1.47 2.25
C ALA A 477 -19.96 0.02 1.99
N LEU A 478 -19.95 0.81 3.07
CA LEU A 478 -19.79 2.25 2.98
C LEU A 478 -18.46 2.44 2.25
N THR A 479 -18.49 3.00 1.05
CA THR A 479 -17.31 3.21 0.21
C THR A 479 -16.31 4.18 0.84
N TRP A 480 -16.65 4.73 2.01
CA TRP A 480 -15.85 5.70 2.73
C TRP A 480 -16.05 5.59 4.23
N GLU A 481 -15.25 4.74 4.84
CA GLU A 481 -14.94 4.87 6.25
C GLU A 481 -13.56 5.52 6.34
N ARG A 482 -13.51 6.83 6.65
CA ARG A 482 -12.25 7.58 6.80
C ARG A 482 -11.27 6.88 7.76
N GLN A 483 -11.82 6.08 8.68
CA GLN A 483 -11.11 5.26 9.66
C GLN A 483 -10.32 4.10 9.03
N ARG A 484 -10.66 3.65 7.82
CA ARG A 484 -9.96 2.55 7.13
C ARG A 484 -8.79 3.02 6.26
N ILE A 485 -8.61 4.33 6.09
CA ILE A 485 -7.60 4.90 5.21
C ILE A 485 -6.24 4.93 5.93
N GLY A 486 -5.22 4.30 5.34
CA GLY A 486 -3.87 4.26 5.91
C GLY A 486 -2.81 4.43 4.84
N LEU A 487 -1.88 5.36 5.06
CA LEU A 487 -0.67 5.48 4.25
C LEU A 487 0.47 4.75 4.95
N TYR A 488 1.23 3.97 4.19
CA TYR A 488 2.37 3.19 4.65
C TYR A 488 3.56 3.50 3.76
N MET A 489 4.73 3.70 4.38
CA MET A 489 6.01 3.72 3.69
C MET A 489 6.62 2.33 3.78
N CYS A 490 7.15 1.82 2.68
CA CYS A 490 7.96 0.62 2.70
C CYS A 490 9.45 0.97 2.92
N SER A 491 10.07 0.35 3.90
CA SER A 491 11.53 0.32 4.09
C SER A 491 12.06 -1.11 3.91
N LEU A 492 13.31 -1.23 3.51
CA LEU A 492 14.03 -2.51 3.52
C LEU A 492 14.95 -2.52 4.74
N GLU A 493 14.65 -3.39 5.72
CA GLU A 493 15.45 -3.57 6.93
C GLU A 493 15.94 -5.02 6.96
N GLN A 494 17.26 -5.22 6.93
CA GLN A 494 17.88 -6.56 6.98
C GLN A 494 17.33 -7.54 5.93
N GLU A 495 17.20 -7.08 4.68
CA GLU A 495 16.62 -7.86 3.56
C GLU A 495 15.14 -8.26 3.78
N LYS A 496 14.44 -7.60 4.70
CA LYS A 496 12.99 -7.76 4.91
C LYS A 496 12.28 -6.44 4.70
N HIS A 497 11.14 -6.49 4.02
CA HIS A 497 10.27 -5.33 3.90
C HIS A 497 9.61 -5.05 5.25
N VAL A 498 9.71 -3.81 5.70
CA VAL A 498 9.03 -3.29 6.87
C VAL A 498 8.08 -2.20 6.41
N LEU A 499 6.83 -2.27 6.86
CA LEU A 499 5.81 -1.27 6.55
C LEU A 499 5.64 -0.34 7.75
N CYS A 500 5.91 0.94 7.53
CA CYS A 500 5.75 1.98 8.54
C CYS A 500 4.49 2.80 8.24
N LYS A 501 3.48 2.72 9.11
CA LYS A 501 2.26 3.53 8.98
C LYS A 501 2.55 5.01 9.24
N ILE A 502 2.07 5.87 8.34
CA ILE A 502 2.16 7.32 8.46
C ILE A 502 0.79 7.88 8.87
N PHE A 503 0.75 8.48 10.05
CA PHE A 503 -0.46 9.09 10.61
C PHE A 503 -0.56 10.58 10.23
N GLY A 504 -1.78 11.04 9.95
CA GLY A 504 -2.05 12.43 9.54
C GLY A 504 -1.26 12.86 8.31
N PHE A 505 -1.15 11.94 7.33
CA PHE A 505 -0.32 12.11 6.16
C PHE A 505 -0.77 13.27 5.27
N THR A 506 0.18 13.84 4.56
CA THR A 506 0.02 14.93 3.60
C THR A 506 0.84 14.60 2.34
N GLN A 507 0.67 15.38 1.27
CA GLN A 507 1.48 15.20 0.05
C GLN A 507 2.99 15.27 0.34
N LYS A 508 3.41 16.01 1.38
CA LYS A 508 4.82 16.15 1.77
C LYS A 508 5.46 14.85 2.26
N ASP A 509 4.64 13.89 2.67
CA ASP A 509 5.08 12.58 3.12
C ASP A 509 5.40 11.65 1.95
N LEU A 510 4.81 11.87 0.76
CA LEU A 510 5.11 11.12 -0.47
C LEU A 510 6.45 11.59 -1.05
N ARG A 511 7.50 10.82 -0.78
CA ARG A 511 8.89 11.12 -1.18
C ARG A 511 9.27 10.49 -2.51
N PRO A 512 9.84 11.27 -3.46
CA PRO A 512 10.19 10.78 -4.79
C PRO A 512 11.15 9.57 -4.83
N GLU A 513 11.89 9.31 -3.77
CA GLU A 513 12.82 8.17 -3.65
C GLU A 513 12.17 6.89 -3.11
N ASN A 514 10.89 6.92 -2.73
CA ASN A 514 10.25 5.81 -2.01
C ASN A 514 8.96 5.31 -2.69
N ILE A 515 8.58 4.09 -2.33
CA ILE A 515 7.27 3.50 -2.63
C ILE A 515 6.36 3.65 -1.40
N PHE A 516 5.15 4.13 -1.64
CA PHE A 516 4.12 4.25 -0.61
C PHE A 516 2.90 3.42 -0.96
N LEU A 517 2.28 2.82 0.06
CA LEU A 517 1.04 2.08 -0.05
C LEU A 517 -0.06 2.86 0.65
N LEU A 518 -1.11 3.23 -0.09
CA LEU A 518 -2.32 3.83 0.47
C LEU A 518 -3.43 2.78 0.46
N ASP A 519 -3.73 2.21 1.62
CA ASP A 519 -4.92 1.40 1.83
C ASP A 519 -6.14 2.33 1.93
N ALA A 520 -7.01 2.31 0.92
CA ALA A 520 -8.23 3.09 0.86
C ALA A 520 -9.47 2.30 1.32
N GLY A 521 -9.29 1.11 1.91
CA GLY A 521 -10.36 0.25 2.41
C GLY A 521 -11.01 -0.65 1.36
N ASN A 522 -11.21 -0.18 0.12
CA ASN A 522 -11.71 -0.99 -1.01
C ASN A 522 -10.73 -1.14 -2.19
N ILE A 523 -9.58 -0.45 -2.14
CA ILE A 523 -8.46 -0.59 -3.08
C ILE A 523 -7.16 -0.20 -2.37
N VAL A 524 -6.05 -0.83 -2.73
CA VAL A 524 -4.71 -0.42 -2.29
C VAL A 524 -4.01 0.28 -3.45
N TYR A 525 -3.64 1.55 -3.26
CA TYR A 525 -2.80 2.26 -4.22
C TYR A 525 -1.32 2.07 -3.86
N VAL A 526 -0.50 1.78 -4.86
CA VAL A 526 0.96 1.76 -4.78
C VAL A 526 1.47 2.98 -5.53
N TRP A 527 1.89 4.00 -4.79
CA TRP A 527 2.48 5.21 -5.33
C TRP A 527 3.99 5.01 -5.46
N ILE A 528 4.51 5.22 -6.67
CA ILE A 528 5.93 5.04 -7.02
C ILE A 528 6.55 6.39 -7.32
N GLY A 529 7.54 6.78 -6.53
CA GLY A 529 8.32 7.99 -6.77
C GLY A 529 9.25 7.91 -7.99
N ASP A 530 9.59 9.08 -8.54
CA ASP A 530 10.39 9.19 -9.77
C ASP A 530 11.84 8.69 -9.63
N PHE A 531 12.39 8.68 -8.41
CA PHE A 531 13.78 8.29 -8.11
C PHE A 531 13.88 6.89 -7.46
N VAL A 532 12.78 6.14 -7.40
CA VAL A 532 12.81 4.74 -6.97
C VAL A 532 13.59 3.89 -7.99
N SER A 533 14.40 2.94 -7.51
CA SER A 533 15.17 2.02 -8.37
C SER A 533 14.26 1.09 -9.19
N ASN A 534 14.75 0.57 -10.31
CA ASN A 534 13.98 -0.39 -11.12
C ASN A 534 13.72 -1.71 -10.36
N ASP A 535 14.67 -2.17 -9.54
CA ASP A 535 14.53 -3.37 -8.72
C ASP A 535 13.39 -3.25 -7.70
N ASP A 536 13.30 -2.10 -7.02
CA ASP A 536 12.22 -1.85 -6.05
C ASP A 536 10.88 -1.68 -6.75
N ARG A 537 10.87 -1.06 -7.95
CA ARG A 537 9.65 -0.93 -8.78
C ARG A 537 9.09 -2.30 -9.16
N MET A 538 9.92 -3.29 -9.44
CA MET A 538 9.46 -4.64 -9.77
C MET A 538 8.73 -5.31 -8.59
N GLN A 539 9.02 -4.91 -7.36
CA GLN A 539 8.45 -5.48 -6.13
C GLN A 539 7.13 -4.82 -5.70
N CYS A 540 6.66 -3.78 -6.42
CA CYS A 540 5.51 -2.96 -6.02
C CYS A 540 4.24 -3.78 -5.73
N TRP A 541 3.95 -4.82 -6.51
CA TRP A 541 2.79 -5.69 -6.31
C TRP A 541 2.93 -6.58 -5.07
N ASP A 542 4.13 -7.07 -4.80
CA ASP A 542 4.38 -7.93 -3.64
C ASP A 542 4.36 -7.13 -2.34
N LEU A 543 4.79 -5.86 -2.37
CA LEU A 543 4.61 -4.93 -1.26
C LEU A 543 3.14 -4.70 -0.93
N ALA A 544 2.29 -4.52 -1.94
CA ALA A 544 0.84 -4.36 -1.73
C ALA A 544 0.21 -5.64 -1.15
N LYS A 545 0.56 -6.82 -1.67
CA LYS A 545 0.12 -8.11 -1.09
C LYS A 545 0.63 -8.30 0.34
N TYR A 546 1.87 -7.89 0.60
CA TYR A 546 2.46 -7.94 1.94
C TYR A 546 1.66 -7.08 2.92
N LEU A 547 1.27 -5.86 2.54
CA LEU A 547 0.37 -5.03 3.34
C LEU A 547 -0.96 -5.73 3.62
N ILE A 548 -1.63 -6.26 2.57
CA ILE A 548 -2.94 -6.93 2.71
C ILE A 548 -2.86 -8.12 3.66
N THR A 549 -1.81 -8.95 3.53
CA THR A 549 -1.65 -10.19 4.31
C THR A 549 -1.16 -9.96 5.75
N THR A 550 -0.43 -8.88 6.00
CA THR A 550 0.09 -8.53 7.34
C THR A 550 -0.73 -7.46 8.05
N HIS A 551 -1.80 -6.96 7.42
CA HIS A 551 -2.64 -5.92 8.01
C HIS A 551 -3.23 -6.40 9.35
N PRO A 552 -3.21 -5.57 10.41
CA PRO A 552 -3.70 -5.94 11.74
C PRO A 552 -5.18 -6.34 11.75
N VAL A 553 -5.96 -5.69 10.88
CA VAL A 553 -7.36 -6.01 10.63
C VAL A 553 -7.43 -6.83 9.35
N GLN A 554 -8.00 -8.03 9.40
CA GLN A 554 -8.10 -8.93 8.25
C GLN A 554 -8.72 -8.20 7.04
N ARG A 555 -7.95 -8.10 5.95
CA ARG A 555 -8.40 -7.58 4.66
C ARG A 555 -8.77 -8.74 3.75
N ASP A 556 -9.59 -8.48 2.73
CA ASP A 556 -9.82 -9.45 1.67
C ASP A 556 -8.54 -9.62 0.86
N ALA A 557 -8.05 -10.85 0.72
CA ALA A 557 -6.83 -11.15 -0.04
C ALA A 557 -6.96 -10.81 -1.54
N ASN A 558 -8.20 -10.68 -2.03
CA ASN A 558 -8.54 -10.35 -3.42
C ASN A 558 -8.78 -8.86 -3.64
N MET A 559 -8.47 -8.01 -2.65
CA MET A 559 -8.64 -6.57 -2.74
C MET A 559 -7.92 -6.00 -3.97
N PRO A 560 -8.56 -5.08 -4.73
CA PRO A 560 -7.95 -4.46 -5.89
C PRO A 560 -6.67 -3.72 -5.52
N MET A 561 -5.71 -3.74 -6.43
CA MET A 561 -4.45 -3.02 -6.29
C MET A 561 -4.23 -2.12 -7.51
N ALA A 562 -3.89 -0.86 -7.28
CA ALA A 562 -3.59 0.10 -8.35
C ALA A 562 -2.16 0.64 -8.22
N VAL A 563 -1.35 0.54 -9.26
CA VAL A 563 -0.02 1.17 -9.32
C VAL A 563 -0.13 2.52 -10.04
N ILE A 564 0.38 3.56 -9.40
CA ILE A 564 0.42 4.94 -9.88
C ILE A 564 1.84 5.50 -9.75
N ARG A 565 2.22 6.39 -10.66
CA ARG A 565 3.53 7.06 -10.67
C ARG A 565 3.38 8.50 -10.19
N GLN A 566 4.46 9.04 -9.63
CA GLN A 566 4.54 10.45 -9.28
C GLN A 566 4.18 11.35 -10.47
N GLY A 567 3.33 12.36 -10.24
CA GLY A 567 2.82 13.27 -11.27
C GLY A 567 1.70 12.68 -12.14
N GLU A 568 1.43 11.38 -12.01
CA GLU A 568 0.39 10.63 -12.69
C GLU A 568 -0.61 10.06 -11.67
N GLU A 569 -0.99 10.87 -10.67
CA GLU A 569 -1.96 10.45 -9.66
C GLU A 569 -3.41 10.71 -10.13
N PRO A 570 -4.30 9.70 -10.10
CA PRO A 570 -5.70 9.90 -10.43
C PRO A 570 -6.42 10.73 -9.36
N ILE A 571 -7.54 11.36 -9.74
CA ILE A 571 -8.35 12.15 -8.80
C ILE A 571 -8.89 11.31 -7.63
N THR A 572 -9.05 10.00 -7.83
CA THR A 572 -9.45 9.03 -6.81
C THR A 572 -8.36 8.75 -5.77
N PHE A 573 -7.10 9.12 -6.03
CA PHE A 573 -5.99 9.06 -5.09
C PHE A 573 -5.75 10.41 -4.42
N ILE A 574 -5.64 11.50 -5.20
CA ILE A 574 -5.31 12.82 -4.64
C ILE A 574 -6.39 13.32 -3.67
N GLY A 575 -7.64 12.87 -3.82
CA GLY A 575 -8.74 13.20 -2.92
C GLY A 575 -8.56 12.77 -1.47
N PHE A 576 -7.61 11.88 -1.19
CA PHE A 576 -7.24 11.48 0.18
C PHE A 576 -6.32 12.47 0.89
N PHE A 577 -5.72 13.41 0.16
CA PHE A 577 -4.75 14.36 0.68
C PHE A 577 -5.37 15.75 0.80
N ASP A 578 -5.18 16.39 1.95
CA ASP A 578 -5.58 17.78 2.13
C ASP A 578 -4.63 18.71 1.37
N ASN A 579 -5.19 19.61 0.55
CA ASN A 579 -4.46 20.64 -0.20
C ASN A 579 -3.39 20.12 -1.17
N TRP A 580 -3.74 19.14 -2.02
CA TRP A 580 -2.84 18.63 -3.06
C TRP A 580 -2.40 19.73 -4.04
N ASP A 581 -1.09 19.85 -4.25
CA ASP A 581 -0.47 20.76 -5.20
C ASP A 581 0.18 19.98 -6.35
N LYS A 582 -0.35 20.15 -7.56
CA LYS A 582 0.18 19.48 -8.77
C LYS A 582 1.61 19.89 -9.10
N LYS A 583 2.07 21.06 -8.64
CA LYS A 583 3.40 21.59 -8.92
C LYS A 583 4.41 21.31 -7.81
N TYR A 584 4.00 20.59 -6.77
CA TYR A 584 4.81 20.38 -5.57
C TYR A 584 6.21 19.81 -5.88
N TYR A 585 6.31 18.93 -6.87
CA TYR A 585 7.56 18.26 -7.24
C TYR A 585 8.37 18.96 -8.36
N GLU A 586 7.86 20.03 -8.99
CA GLU A 586 8.54 20.69 -10.14
C GLU A 586 9.96 21.18 -9.79
N ASN A 587 10.18 21.60 -8.54
CA ASN A 587 11.46 22.10 -8.05
C ASN A 587 12.16 21.12 -7.10
N TYR A 588 11.80 19.83 -7.16
CA TYR A 588 12.44 18.82 -6.34
C TYR A 588 13.89 18.60 -6.78
N ILE A 589 14.83 18.66 -5.84
CA ILE A 589 16.24 18.40 -6.09
C ILE A 589 16.64 17.16 -5.26
N PRO A 590 17.00 16.04 -5.90
CA PRO A 590 17.40 14.82 -5.21
C PRO A 590 18.74 15.01 -4.50
N PHE A 591 19.01 14.17 -3.50
CA PHE A 591 20.24 14.22 -2.69
C PHE A 591 21.51 14.28 -3.53
N ASP A 592 21.65 13.42 -4.54
CA ASP A 592 22.89 13.31 -5.33
C ASP A 592 23.22 14.60 -6.07
N LYS A 593 22.18 15.31 -6.54
CA LYS A 593 22.35 16.61 -7.19
C LYS A 593 22.81 17.68 -6.21
N ILE A 594 22.21 17.72 -5.01
CA ILE A 594 22.65 18.65 -3.94
C ILE A 594 24.10 18.34 -3.54
N ARG A 595 24.44 17.06 -3.38
CA ARG A 595 25.80 16.61 -3.05
C ARG A 595 26.81 17.08 -4.10
N ALA A 596 26.53 16.84 -5.38
CA ALA A 596 27.40 17.24 -6.48
C ALA A 596 27.61 18.76 -6.57
N GLU A 597 26.60 19.56 -6.22
CA GLU A 597 26.70 21.03 -6.17
C GLU A 597 27.53 21.54 -4.97
N LEU A 598 27.53 20.80 -3.85
CA LEU A 598 28.22 21.19 -2.63
C LEU A 598 29.68 20.70 -2.55
N GLU A 599 29.99 19.55 -3.14
CA GLU A 599 31.36 19.03 -3.19
C GLU A 599 32.21 19.86 -4.17
N THR A 600 33.29 20.46 -3.67
CA THR A 600 34.22 21.26 -4.50
C THR A 600 34.80 20.41 -5.64
N PRO A 601 34.87 20.92 -6.89
CA PRO A 601 35.50 20.19 -7.99
C PRO A 601 36.97 19.90 -7.67
N GLY A 602 37.35 18.61 -7.59
CA GLY A 602 38.76 18.19 -7.59
C GLY A 602 39.25 17.28 -6.47
N ILE A 603 38.45 16.94 -5.45
CA ILE A 603 38.84 15.92 -4.45
C ILE A 603 37.61 15.05 -4.10
N PRO A 604 37.28 14.04 -4.93
CA PRO A 604 36.17 13.14 -4.63
C PRO A 604 36.54 12.23 -3.46
N VAL A 605 35.69 12.21 -2.43
CA VAL A 605 35.57 11.03 -1.57
C VAL A 605 34.92 9.95 -2.45
N PRO A 606 35.48 8.74 -2.58
CA PRO A 606 34.82 7.65 -3.28
C PRO A 606 33.39 7.49 -2.79
N VAL A 607 32.44 7.54 -3.71
CA VAL A 607 31.02 7.36 -3.40
C VAL A 607 30.71 5.86 -3.41
N PRO A 608 29.93 5.33 -2.45
CA PRO A 608 29.40 3.97 -2.50
C PRO A 608 28.76 3.66 -3.87
N ARG A 609 29.03 2.48 -4.46
CA ARG A 609 28.50 2.12 -5.79
C ARG A 609 26.97 2.13 -5.80
N GLY A 610 26.32 1.81 -4.68
CA GLY A 610 24.87 1.89 -4.51
C GLY A 610 24.27 3.31 -4.50
N SER A 611 25.08 4.38 -4.50
CA SER A 611 24.61 5.76 -4.64
C SER A 611 24.53 6.22 -6.10
N VAL A 612 25.12 5.46 -7.03
CA VAL A 612 25.05 5.74 -8.46
C VAL A 612 24.07 4.75 -9.05
N HIS A 613 23.02 5.25 -9.69
CA HIS A 613 22.11 4.46 -10.52
C HIS A 613 22.85 3.85 -11.73
N SER A 614 23.75 2.88 -11.50
CA SER A 614 24.37 2.11 -12.57
C SER A 614 23.42 0.98 -12.96
N ASP A 615 22.89 1.04 -14.17
CA ASP A 615 22.06 0.03 -14.84
C ASP A 615 22.80 -1.31 -15.10
N SER A 616 23.91 -1.60 -14.42
CA SER A 616 24.62 -2.88 -14.57
C SER A 616 24.02 -3.94 -13.66
N ALA A 617 23.16 -4.77 -14.23
CA ALA A 617 22.48 -5.92 -13.62
C ALA A 617 23.40 -7.10 -13.18
N THR A 618 24.67 -6.84 -12.85
CA THR A 618 25.63 -7.88 -12.47
C THR A 618 26.57 -7.39 -11.38
N GLY A 619 26.38 -7.87 -10.15
CA GLY A 619 27.32 -7.72 -9.04
C GLY A 619 26.60 -7.49 -7.71
N ASP A 620 26.83 -8.36 -6.72
CA ASP A 620 26.32 -8.16 -5.36
C ASP A 620 26.86 -6.83 -4.81
N ASP A 621 25.96 -5.90 -4.52
CA ASP A 621 26.31 -4.54 -4.12
C ASP A 621 26.89 -4.54 -2.69
N PHE A 622 28.22 -4.54 -2.60
CA PHE A 622 28.98 -4.49 -1.36
C PHE A 622 28.41 -3.48 -0.36
N ASP A 623 27.97 -2.30 -0.82
CA ASP A 623 27.52 -1.23 0.06
C ASP A 623 26.09 -1.42 0.61
N ARG A 624 25.29 -2.35 0.05
CA ARG A 624 23.93 -2.66 0.54
C ARG A 624 23.91 -3.50 1.81
N TYR A 625 24.97 -4.25 2.09
CA TYR A 625 25.03 -5.13 3.25
C TYR A 625 25.23 -4.36 4.54
N GLN A 626 24.56 -4.79 5.62
CA GLN A 626 24.81 -4.24 6.96
C GLN A 626 26.27 -4.47 7.34
N LYS A 627 26.98 -3.41 7.74
CA LYS A 627 28.39 -3.52 8.12
C LYS A 627 28.59 -3.79 9.61
N TYR A 628 29.56 -4.61 9.95
CA TYR A 628 29.88 -4.98 11.32
C TYR A 628 31.37 -4.74 11.62
N PRO A 629 31.74 -4.47 12.88
CA PRO A 629 33.13 -4.38 13.28
C PRO A 629 33.91 -5.64 12.90
N LEU A 630 35.13 -5.48 12.39
CA LEU A 630 36.00 -6.58 11.97
C LEU A 630 36.18 -7.66 13.04
N ASP A 631 36.35 -7.25 14.31
CA ASP A 631 36.54 -8.20 15.42
C ASP A 631 35.30 -9.04 15.70
N MET A 632 34.11 -8.50 15.46
CA MET A 632 32.85 -9.25 15.57
C MET A 632 32.77 -10.29 14.46
N LEU A 633 33.09 -9.93 13.22
CA LEU A 633 33.06 -10.85 12.07
C LEU A 633 34.11 -11.97 12.18
N ARG A 634 35.26 -11.68 12.79
CA ARG A 634 36.32 -12.66 13.10
C ARG A 634 36.01 -13.55 14.31
N GLY A 635 34.97 -13.22 15.08
CA GLY A 635 34.53 -13.97 16.25
C GLY A 635 33.88 -15.32 15.90
N ASP A 636 33.42 -16.01 16.94
CA ASP A 636 32.73 -17.30 16.80
C ASP A 636 31.47 -17.14 15.91
N PRO A 637 31.33 -17.94 14.84
CA PRO A 637 30.13 -17.95 13.99
C PRO A 637 28.82 -18.08 14.77
N ALA A 638 28.81 -18.76 15.91
CA ALA A 638 27.61 -18.92 16.74
C ALA A 638 27.12 -17.60 17.38
N ASN A 639 27.99 -16.59 17.48
CA ASN A 639 27.70 -15.28 18.05
C ASN A 639 27.37 -14.23 16.96
N LEU A 640 27.37 -14.62 15.68
CA LEU A 640 27.00 -13.72 14.59
C LEU A 640 25.47 -13.66 14.43
N PRO A 641 24.90 -12.49 14.05
CA PRO A 641 23.50 -12.38 13.65
C PRO A 641 23.13 -13.41 12.58
N ALA A 642 21.93 -13.99 12.70
CA ALA A 642 21.44 -15.03 11.79
C ALA A 642 21.37 -14.61 10.31
N SER A 643 21.36 -13.30 10.03
CA SER A 643 21.38 -12.71 8.69
C SER A 643 22.76 -12.70 8.03
N ILE A 644 23.84 -12.99 8.75
CA ILE A 644 25.19 -13.00 8.20
C ILE A 644 25.50 -14.39 7.64
N ASN A 645 25.83 -14.46 6.35
CA ASN A 645 26.33 -15.69 5.75
C ASN A 645 27.78 -15.94 6.20
N PRO A 646 28.09 -17.03 6.94
CA PRO A 646 29.44 -17.29 7.45
C PRO A 646 30.50 -17.45 6.36
N THR A 647 30.11 -17.80 5.13
CA THR A 647 31.01 -17.98 3.98
C THR A 647 31.29 -16.68 3.20
N ARG A 648 30.55 -15.62 3.52
CA ARG A 648 30.60 -14.31 2.86
C ARG A 648 30.75 -13.14 3.84
N LYS A 649 31.47 -13.32 4.95
CA LYS A 649 31.60 -12.27 5.97
C LYS A 649 32.27 -10.98 5.46
N GLU A 650 33.06 -11.08 4.39
CA GLU A 650 33.80 -9.98 3.78
C GLU A 650 32.89 -8.87 3.24
N ILE A 651 31.67 -9.20 2.78
CA ILE A 651 30.72 -8.20 2.24
C ILE A 651 30.17 -7.28 3.34
N HIS A 652 30.28 -7.72 4.59
CA HIS A 652 29.83 -7.00 5.77
C HIS A 652 30.92 -6.10 6.39
N LEU A 653 32.07 -5.97 5.74
CA LEU A 653 33.10 -5.00 6.15
C LEU A 653 32.79 -3.61 5.59
N THR A 654 33.18 -2.57 6.32
CA THR A 654 33.26 -1.23 5.73
C THR A 654 34.30 -1.21 4.60
N HIS A 655 34.23 -0.24 3.68
CA HIS A 655 35.23 -0.12 2.62
C HIS A 655 36.64 0.00 3.21
N ASP A 656 36.80 0.85 4.22
CA ASP A 656 38.06 1.06 4.92
C ASP A 656 38.59 -0.22 5.60
N ASP A 657 37.73 -0.97 6.28
CA ASP A 657 38.12 -2.26 6.88
C ASP A 657 38.50 -3.28 5.81
N PHE A 658 37.76 -3.32 4.70
CA PHE A 658 38.02 -4.22 3.59
C PHE A 658 39.40 -3.94 2.98
N VAL A 659 39.68 -2.69 2.62
CA VAL A 659 40.99 -2.27 2.09
C VAL A 659 42.10 -2.53 3.11
N THR A 660 41.83 -2.33 4.40
CA THR A 660 42.81 -2.60 5.47
C THR A 660 43.15 -4.09 5.57
N VAL A 661 42.15 -4.96 5.44
CA VAL A 661 42.27 -6.42 5.57
C VAL A 661 42.85 -7.07 4.31
N PHE A 662 42.31 -6.74 3.14
CA PHE A 662 42.63 -7.39 1.87
C PHE A 662 43.67 -6.64 1.03
N LYS A 663 44.04 -5.41 1.43
CA LYS A 663 45.00 -4.54 0.73
C LYS A 663 44.59 -4.18 -0.70
N MET A 664 43.30 -4.28 -1.00
CA MET A 664 42.68 -3.94 -2.27
C MET A 664 41.20 -3.57 -2.04
N PRO A 665 40.57 -2.80 -2.93
CA PRO A 665 39.14 -2.54 -2.86
C PRO A 665 38.33 -3.82 -3.17
N TYR A 666 37.06 -3.83 -2.76
CA TYR A 666 36.17 -5.00 -2.92
C TYR A 666 36.03 -5.46 -4.38
N HIS A 667 35.94 -4.51 -5.31
CA HIS A 667 35.81 -4.81 -6.73
C HIS A 667 36.98 -5.65 -7.26
N ASP A 668 38.21 -5.24 -6.94
CA ASP A 668 39.41 -5.96 -7.38
C ASP A 668 39.47 -7.35 -6.74
N PHE A 669 38.94 -7.50 -5.52
CA PHE A 669 38.79 -8.79 -4.85
C PHE A 669 37.75 -9.69 -5.54
N GLU A 670 36.62 -9.12 -5.99
CA GLU A 670 35.55 -9.85 -6.67
C GLU A 670 36.01 -10.41 -8.04
N GLU A 671 36.89 -9.68 -8.73
CA GLU A 671 37.51 -10.15 -9.99
C GLU A 671 38.52 -11.30 -9.79
N LEU A 672 38.97 -11.56 -8.56
CA LEU A 672 39.88 -12.67 -8.28
C LEU A 672 39.20 -14.03 -8.51
N PRO A 673 39.94 -15.07 -8.93
CA PRO A 673 39.42 -16.43 -8.96
C PRO A 673 38.86 -16.87 -7.60
N LYS A 674 37.72 -17.58 -7.58
CA LYS A 674 37.04 -18.00 -6.33
C LYS A 674 37.95 -18.68 -5.31
N TRP A 675 38.90 -19.50 -5.75
CA TRP A 675 39.85 -20.18 -4.85
C TRP A 675 40.75 -19.18 -4.11
N LYS A 676 41.16 -18.08 -4.77
CA LYS A 676 42.00 -17.04 -4.20
C LYS A 676 41.23 -16.17 -3.22
N GLN A 677 39.97 -15.87 -3.54
CA GLN A 677 39.05 -15.21 -2.62
C GLN A 677 38.90 -16.01 -1.33
N VAL A 678 38.63 -17.32 -1.42
CA VAL A 678 38.50 -18.21 -0.25
C VAL A 678 39.80 -18.28 0.56
N GLU A 679 40.96 -18.35 -0.10
CA GLU A 679 42.26 -18.34 0.57
C GLU A 679 42.48 -17.07 1.39
N LEU A 680 42.27 -15.90 0.79
CA LEU A 680 42.41 -14.60 1.46
C LEU A 680 41.42 -14.44 2.61
N LYS A 681 40.18 -14.95 2.47
CA LYS A 681 39.18 -14.94 3.54
C LYS A 681 39.59 -15.82 4.72
N LYS A 682 40.11 -17.02 4.46
CA LYS A 682 40.64 -17.92 5.50
C LYS A 682 41.82 -17.29 6.25
N GLN A 683 42.76 -16.68 5.53
CA GLN A 683 43.90 -15.98 6.14
C GLN A 683 43.46 -14.87 7.12
N ASN A 684 42.33 -14.22 6.82
CA ASN A 684 41.80 -13.12 7.62
C ASN A 684 40.68 -13.51 8.59
N LYS A 685 40.40 -14.81 8.76
CA LYS A 685 39.33 -15.37 9.62
C LYS A 685 37.92 -14.90 9.24
N LEU A 686 37.68 -14.74 7.95
CA LEU A 686 36.41 -14.29 7.36
C LEU A 686 35.72 -15.37 6.49
N PHE A 687 36.13 -16.63 6.64
CA PHE A 687 35.56 -17.80 5.94
C PHE A 687 35.16 -18.90 6.92
#